data_AF-A0A1H5YZS6-F1
#
_entry.id   AF-A0A1H5YZS6-F1
#
_cell.length_a   1.000
_cell.length_b   1.000
_cell.length_c   1.000
_cell.angle_alpha   90.00
_cell.angle_beta   90.00
_cell.angle_gamma   90.00
#
_symmetry.space_group_name_H-M   'P 1'
#
loop_
_entity.id
_entity.type
_entity.pdbx_description
1 polymer ?
#
loop_
_entity_poly.entity_id
_entity_poly.type
_entity_poly.pdbx_seq_one_letter_code
_entity_poly.pdbx_strand_id
1 'polypeptide(L)'
;MRAVLSYRDAVVLLGGESALTQVLDKASSVALFGLGGIDLFDARAEAVRLGDDLIRRLRDKTKGLSRYDRTQRLAAAHAVIVMSAYLEVLGESGVLPELTKDDQNRLLGLADAGDGLIGAALPMPAPHLAYEDVLGNLSSHYVLVTDSLVRLLEGLACWDAWDETRRDRLARELPGRAVRRYEELFLRLATDFPEVACWSAMVGQQATRAQVARGLAGLQEQLSRIASGRGPSERLAALIQANRATLHRPIVTSADTPPGMTIPRLGDGYVNPGFRVFPPGDDRRIISEEFWEHLPQRDDLDAFLAAHLTLPAATRAPLLVLGQPGAGKSVMTRMLAARLPPSEFLPLRVELRGVPADSDVLAQIEHGIKDALDESMSWPELVHAAGGALPVVMLDGFDELLQATGVSQTDYLERVADFQQRQAERGRAVIVIVTSRTAVADRARVPAESNVLRMEPFAEHQVRQWISVWNTGNRPYFQRHGLEPLQERHVLAVPRLAEQPLLLLMLALYDADGNALRLTRDELHEADLYERLLRGFAAREVRKTNRGLAAADLERAVEDELLRLSVTAFAMFNRGHQWVREADLDADLRALLPAASETPQPQGFRRVLSRAETVIGGFFFVHATEALREEERLKTYEFLHATFSEYLVARLVLRELSDLADELAFAASRHRPARPDESFLYALLSFAALVVRERVVDFLRYGMRHQIPADGLSLLRQHLHELFATSLMPRPGSVYDGYQPAHADAPTRCAAYSANLLLLSVLAADGPIPGAELFCGTGPEANESWRKIARLWHAQLTRAEWAALTNTVRVRHFLNGRKRMMEVGEETGESFHLRDLAFYSWPRDVGATPPRDFEIASGGPLDIWAREISFRDDPLLAQLFVNLIPYARHVEPVLDAGAVSPVADFLELLLAPSQERKAQDQAGAGAVSDLQRAPVPPGDVARDGQPEPAPPGVP
;
A
#
# COMPACT_ATOMS: atom_id res chain seq x y z
N MET A 1 6.98 -30.64 -0.72
CA MET A 1 7.89 -29.79 0.06
C MET A 1 9.32 -30.04 -0.41
N ARG A 2 9.95 -29.07 -1.10
CA ARG A 2 11.42 -28.99 -1.31
C ARG A 2 11.77 -27.50 -1.34
N ALA A 3 11.67 -26.87 -0.18
CA ALA A 3 11.56 -25.41 -0.06
C ALA A 3 12.92 -24.70 0.04
N VAL A 4 14.01 -25.39 0.38
CA VAL A 4 15.34 -24.76 0.45
C VAL A 4 16.41 -25.69 -0.10
N LEU A 5 17.31 -25.14 -0.93
CA LEU A 5 18.47 -25.86 -1.44
C LEU A 5 19.43 -26.10 -0.28
N SER A 6 19.38 -27.31 0.28
CA SER A 6 20.42 -27.79 1.18
C SER A 6 21.73 -27.99 0.42
N TYR A 7 22.85 -28.06 1.12
CA TYR A 7 24.14 -28.38 0.48
C TYR A 7 24.09 -29.73 -0.25
N ARG A 8 23.36 -30.71 0.31
CA ARG A 8 23.14 -32.03 -0.31
C ARG A 8 22.42 -31.90 -1.65
N ASP A 9 21.34 -31.13 -1.70
CA ASP A 9 20.57 -30.93 -2.94
C ASP A 9 21.40 -30.20 -4.01
N ALA A 10 22.24 -29.25 -3.58
CA ALA A 10 23.13 -28.50 -4.46
C ALA A 10 24.19 -29.38 -5.15
N VAL A 11 24.83 -30.28 -4.40
CA VAL A 11 25.83 -31.21 -4.95
C VAL A 11 25.22 -32.18 -5.97
N VAL A 12 24.00 -32.67 -5.69
CA VAL A 12 23.24 -33.53 -6.62
C VAL A 12 22.89 -32.78 -7.90
N LEU A 13 22.36 -31.56 -7.79
CA LEU A 13 21.94 -30.73 -8.93
C LEU A 13 23.09 -30.36 -9.86
N LEU A 14 24.30 -30.19 -9.34
CA LEU A 14 25.47 -29.85 -10.15
C LEU A 14 26.16 -31.07 -10.77
N GLY A 15 25.65 -32.29 -10.52
CA GLY A 15 26.17 -33.53 -11.07
C GLY A 15 27.57 -33.86 -10.55
N GLY A 16 27.77 -33.75 -9.23
CA GLY A 16 28.90 -34.39 -8.57
C GLY A 16 28.82 -35.91 -8.73
N GLU A 17 29.95 -36.56 -8.99
CA GLU A 17 30.00 -38.02 -9.14
C GLU A 17 29.51 -38.72 -7.87
N SER A 18 28.98 -39.93 -8.07
CA SER A 18 28.32 -40.74 -7.06
C SER A 18 29.17 -41.04 -5.81
N ALA A 19 30.46 -40.73 -5.78
CA ALA A 19 31.34 -41.00 -4.65
C ALA A 19 30.95 -40.20 -3.39
N LEU A 20 30.69 -38.90 -3.49
CA LEU A 20 30.32 -38.09 -2.31
C LEU A 20 28.87 -38.32 -1.87
N THR A 21 27.94 -38.55 -2.80
CA THR A 21 26.57 -38.99 -2.47
C THR A 21 26.57 -40.42 -1.92
N GLN A 22 27.46 -41.31 -2.37
CA GLN A 22 27.65 -42.62 -1.74
C GLN A 22 28.34 -42.50 -0.39
N VAL A 23 29.24 -41.54 -0.17
CA VAL A 23 29.87 -41.28 1.14
C VAL A 23 28.83 -40.70 2.11
N LEU A 24 27.97 -39.78 1.67
CA LEU A 24 26.84 -39.23 2.43
C LEU A 24 25.71 -40.26 2.64
N ASP A 25 25.39 -41.10 1.65
CA ASP A 25 24.42 -42.20 1.77
C ASP A 25 24.98 -43.36 2.62
N LYS A 26 26.29 -43.64 2.56
CA LYS A 26 26.97 -44.62 3.43
C LYS A 26 27.08 -44.12 4.87
N ALA A 27 27.22 -42.81 5.08
CA ALA A 27 27.19 -42.19 6.40
C ALA A 27 25.78 -42.20 7.03
N SER A 28 24.72 -42.15 6.22
CA SER A 28 23.32 -42.16 6.70
C SER A 28 22.67 -43.56 6.74
N SER A 29 23.29 -44.59 6.15
CA SER A 29 22.83 -45.97 6.23
C SER A 29 23.45 -46.70 7.43
N VAL A 30 22.65 -46.95 8.47
CA VAL A 30 22.98 -47.61 9.76
C VAL A 30 23.63 -49.01 9.64
N ALA A 31 23.73 -49.61 8.46
CA ALA A 31 24.04 -51.04 8.31
C ALA A 31 25.51 -51.42 8.04
N LEU A 32 26.47 -50.49 7.92
CA LEU A 32 27.85 -50.82 7.52
C LEU A 32 29.00 -50.31 8.42
N PHE A 33 28.71 -49.80 9.62
CA PHE A 33 29.70 -49.21 10.53
C PHE A 33 30.68 -50.20 11.21
N GLY A 34 30.80 -51.43 10.73
CA GLY A 34 31.78 -52.41 11.20
C GLY A 34 33.15 -52.35 10.52
N LEU A 35 33.33 -51.55 9.46
CA LEU A 35 34.59 -51.46 8.71
C LEU A 35 34.94 -50.00 8.41
N GLY A 36 35.89 -49.45 9.18
CA GLY A 36 36.31 -48.05 9.10
C GLY A 36 36.76 -47.63 7.70
N GLY A 37 36.24 -46.49 7.21
CA GLY A 37 36.53 -46.08 5.84
C GLY A 37 36.24 -44.63 5.43
N ILE A 38 35.89 -43.69 6.31
CA ILE A 38 35.78 -42.27 5.90
C ILE A 38 36.52 -41.40 6.92
N ASP A 39 37.62 -40.79 6.47
CA ASP A 39 38.36 -39.77 7.20
C ASP A 39 37.69 -38.39 6.95
N LEU A 40 37.45 -37.62 8.01
CA LEU A 40 36.90 -36.25 7.90
C LEU A 40 37.81 -35.36 7.04
N PHE A 41 39.12 -35.69 6.98
CA PHE A 41 40.07 -35.08 6.06
C PHE A 41 39.79 -35.36 4.59
N ASP A 42 39.42 -36.60 4.26
CA ASP A 42 39.10 -36.98 2.88
C ASP A 42 37.79 -36.31 2.44
N ALA A 43 36.78 -36.26 3.32
CA ALA A 43 35.53 -35.54 3.05
C ALA A 43 35.72 -34.03 2.86
N ARG A 44 36.59 -33.38 3.66
CA ARG A 44 36.97 -31.97 3.49
C ARG A 44 37.73 -31.73 2.19
N ALA A 45 38.80 -32.49 1.96
CA ALA A 45 39.63 -32.35 0.77
C ALA A 45 38.82 -32.58 -0.50
N GLU A 46 37.87 -33.53 -0.44
CA GLU A 46 36.95 -33.81 -1.51
C GLU A 46 35.90 -32.70 -1.69
N ALA A 47 35.32 -32.14 -0.62
CA ALA A 47 34.37 -31.02 -0.69
C ALA A 47 34.99 -29.73 -1.27
N VAL A 48 36.22 -29.39 -0.88
CA VAL A 48 36.97 -28.22 -1.40
C VAL A 48 37.35 -28.45 -2.86
N ARG A 49 37.91 -29.63 -3.19
CA ARG A 49 38.24 -30.01 -4.56
C ARG A 49 37.00 -30.01 -5.45
N LEU A 50 35.89 -30.57 -4.97
CA LEU A 50 34.63 -30.59 -5.70
C LEU A 50 34.09 -29.17 -5.90
N GLY A 51 34.15 -28.29 -4.90
CA GLY A 51 33.73 -26.88 -5.05
C GLY A 51 34.48 -26.18 -6.19
N ASP A 52 35.82 -26.29 -6.20
CA ASP A 52 36.66 -25.69 -7.23
C ASP A 52 36.45 -26.32 -8.62
N ASP A 53 36.34 -27.65 -8.71
CA ASP A 53 36.09 -28.35 -9.97
C ASP A 53 34.67 -28.12 -10.50
N LEU A 54 33.66 -28.05 -9.61
CA LEU A 54 32.26 -27.81 -9.95
C LEU A 54 32.08 -26.40 -10.50
N ILE A 55 32.67 -25.38 -9.86
CA ILE A 55 32.62 -23.99 -10.33
C ILE A 55 33.31 -23.85 -11.69
N ARG A 56 34.47 -24.50 -11.89
CA ARG A 56 35.17 -24.48 -13.20
C ARG A 56 34.36 -25.17 -14.31
N ARG A 57 33.74 -26.31 -14.03
CA ARG A 57 32.91 -27.05 -15.00
C ARG A 57 31.52 -26.43 -15.20
N LEU A 58 31.10 -25.52 -14.31
CA LEU A 58 29.77 -24.89 -14.34
C LEU A 58 29.55 -24.10 -15.62
N ARG A 59 30.58 -23.44 -16.17
CA ARG A 59 30.50 -22.68 -17.43
C ARG A 59 30.18 -23.57 -18.63
N ASP A 60 30.69 -24.79 -18.66
CA ASP A 60 30.38 -25.74 -19.73
C ASP A 60 29.05 -26.46 -19.50
N LYS A 61 28.69 -26.73 -18.23
CA LYS A 61 27.41 -27.32 -17.84
C LYS A 61 26.22 -26.37 -17.98
N THR A 62 26.42 -25.05 -18.02
CA THR A 62 25.35 -24.05 -18.17
C THR A 62 25.04 -23.69 -19.62
N LYS A 63 25.90 -24.04 -20.57
CA LYS A 63 25.66 -23.83 -22.00
C LYS A 63 24.48 -24.67 -22.50
N GLY A 64 23.51 -24.01 -23.13
CA GLY A 64 22.38 -24.67 -23.79
C GLY A 64 21.25 -25.15 -22.87
N LEU A 65 21.26 -24.77 -21.59
CA LEU A 65 20.15 -24.99 -20.66
C LEU A 65 19.02 -23.97 -20.85
N SER A 66 17.85 -24.30 -20.31
CA SER A 66 16.79 -23.31 -20.10
C SER A 66 17.24 -22.26 -19.07
N ARG A 67 16.60 -21.09 -19.10
CA ARG A 67 16.86 -20.02 -18.11
C ARG A 67 16.63 -20.51 -16.68
N TYR A 68 15.56 -21.28 -16.46
CA TYR A 68 15.22 -21.85 -15.15
C TYR A 68 16.30 -22.82 -14.63
N ASP A 69 16.72 -23.78 -15.45
CA ASP A 69 17.72 -24.79 -15.04
C ASP A 69 19.07 -24.13 -14.72
N ARG A 70 19.43 -23.09 -15.46
CA ARG A 70 20.62 -22.28 -15.19
C ARG A 70 20.52 -21.56 -13.84
N THR A 71 19.39 -20.92 -13.54
CA THR A 71 19.15 -20.29 -12.23
C THR A 71 19.27 -21.29 -11.08
N GLN A 72 18.70 -22.50 -11.22
CA GLN A 72 18.80 -23.55 -10.20
C GLN A 72 20.25 -24.00 -9.97
N ARG A 73 21.03 -24.16 -11.03
CA ARG A 73 22.46 -24.53 -10.92
C ARG A 73 23.30 -23.41 -10.32
N LEU A 74 23.02 -22.16 -10.62
CA LEU A 74 23.72 -21.02 -10.00
C LEU A 74 23.38 -20.89 -8.51
N ALA A 75 22.13 -21.12 -8.12
CA ALA A 75 21.75 -21.17 -6.71
C ALA A 75 22.40 -22.35 -5.97
N ALA A 76 22.49 -23.52 -6.62
CA ALA A 76 23.26 -24.64 -6.09
C ALA A 76 24.77 -24.31 -5.96
N ALA A 77 25.35 -23.62 -6.95
CA ALA A 77 26.75 -23.19 -6.88
C ALA A 77 27.00 -22.23 -5.71
N HIS A 78 26.08 -21.30 -5.47
CA HIS A 78 26.12 -20.41 -4.33
C HIS A 78 26.06 -21.16 -2.99
N ALA A 79 25.12 -22.10 -2.85
CA ALA A 79 25.02 -22.96 -1.66
C ALA A 79 26.32 -23.73 -1.38
N VAL A 80 26.99 -24.22 -2.44
CA VAL A 80 28.31 -24.86 -2.32
C VAL A 80 29.36 -23.85 -1.83
N ILE A 81 29.40 -22.63 -2.35
CA ILE A 81 30.35 -21.58 -1.93
C ILE A 81 30.19 -21.23 -0.45
N VAL A 82 28.95 -21.10 0.05
CA VAL A 82 28.68 -20.85 1.47
C VAL A 82 29.35 -21.90 2.35
N MET A 83 29.14 -23.19 2.03
CA MET A 83 29.75 -24.26 2.84
C MET A 83 31.25 -24.41 2.62
N SER A 84 31.73 -24.27 1.39
CA SER A 84 33.17 -24.34 1.07
C SER A 84 33.97 -23.26 1.80
N ALA A 85 33.45 -22.03 1.87
CA ALA A 85 34.10 -20.94 2.59
C ALA A 85 34.32 -21.27 4.07
N TYR A 86 33.31 -21.84 4.74
CA TYR A 86 33.42 -22.26 6.13
C TYR A 86 34.42 -23.42 6.31
N LEU A 87 34.33 -24.46 5.47
CA LEU A 87 35.18 -25.65 5.56
C LEU A 87 36.66 -25.37 5.25
N GLU A 88 36.94 -24.45 4.32
CA GLU A 88 38.31 -24.01 4.02
C GLU A 88 38.95 -23.35 5.24
N VAL A 89 38.25 -22.40 5.87
CA VAL A 89 38.75 -21.66 7.04
C VAL A 89 38.85 -22.54 8.28
N LEU A 90 37.85 -23.40 8.53
CA LEU A 90 37.94 -24.43 9.59
C LEU A 90 39.17 -25.30 9.38
N GLY A 91 39.47 -25.59 8.12
CA GLY A 91 40.63 -26.33 7.72
C GLY A 91 41.99 -25.68 7.97
N GLU A 92 42.07 -24.37 7.85
CA GLU A 92 43.26 -23.56 8.15
C GLU A 92 43.47 -23.35 9.65
N SER A 93 42.44 -23.56 10.46
CA SER A 93 42.52 -23.40 11.92
C SER A 93 43.41 -24.45 12.62
N GLY A 94 43.77 -25.53 11.91
CA GLY A 94 44.62 -26.60 12.46
C GLY A 94 43.97 -27.42 13.57
N VAL A 95 42.64 -27.36 13.70
CA VAL A 95 41.85 -28.16 14.67
C VAL A 95 41.70 -29.61 14.23
N LEU A 96 41.43 -29.81 12.94
CA LEU A 96 41.14 -31.13 12.38
C LEU A 96 42.27 -32.18 12.56
N PRO A 97 43.58 -31.82 12.46
CA PRO A 97 44.68 -32.78 12.58
C PRO A 97 44.87 -33.40 13.97
N GLU A 98 44.26 -32.80 14.99
CA GLU A 98 44.41 -33.23 16.38
C GLU A 98 43.26 -34.16 16.83
N LEU A 99 42.28 -34.40 15.95
CA LEU A 99 41.16 -35.31 16.18
C LEU A 99 41.58 -36.76 15.89
N THR A 100 41.34 -37.67 16.84
CA THR A 100 41.53 -39.10 16.59
C THR A 100 40.44 -39.64 15.66
N LYS A 101 40.64 -40.83 15.07
CA LYS A 101 39.61 -41.48 14.24
C LYS A 101 38.31 -41.73 14.99
N ASP A 102 38.37 -41.99 16.30
CA ASP A 102 37.16 -42.15 17.13
C ASP A 102 36.46 -40.80 17.38
N ASP A 103 37.22 -39.72 17.54
CA ASP A 103 36.67 -38.36 17.67
C ASP A 103 35.98 -37.91 16.37
N GLN A 104 36.58 -38.22 15.22
CA GLN A 104 36.00 -37.99 13.90
C GLN A 104 34.69 -38.79 13.70
N ASN A 105 34.63 -40.04 14.17
CA ASN A 105 33.41 -40.85 14.11
C ASN A 105 32.29 -40.32 15.03
N ARG A 106 32.63 -39.75 16.20
CA ARG A 106 31.67 -39.08 17.10
C ARG A 106 31.14 -37.78 16.52
N LEU A 107 32.01 -37.00 15.86
CA LEU A 107 31.65 -35.80 15.09
C LEU A 107 30.62 -36.13 14.00
N LEU A 108 30.81 -37.23 13.27
CA LEU A 108 29.91 -37.66 12.19
C LEU A 108 28.59 -38.25 12.73
N GLY A 109 28.62 -39.01 13.83
CA GLY A 109 27.42 -39.64 14.41
C GLY A 109 26.45 -38.68 15.12
N LEU A 110 26.92 -37.51 15.58
CA LEU A 110 26.08 -36.47 16.17
C LEU A 110 25.50 -35.49 15.13
N ALA A 111 26.18 -35.33 13.98
CA ALA A 111 25.68 -34.55 12.85
C ALA A 111 24.42 -35.17 12.20
N ASP A 112 24.18 -36.47 12.44
CA ASP A 112 23.07 -37.27 11.92
C ASP A 112 21.84 -37.30 12.88
N ALA A 113 21.99 -36.81 14.12
CA ALA A 113 20.98 -36.93 15.19
C ALA A 113 19.98 -35.74 15.28
N GLY A 114 20.04 -34.80 14.35
CA GLY A 114 19.10 -33.68 14.22
C GLY A 114 18.95 -33.26 12.76
N ASP A 115 18.05 -32.32 12.49
CA ASP A 115 17.89 -31.62 11.19
C ASP A 115 19.19 -30.84 10.88
N GLY A 116 20.24 -31.59 10.51
CA GLY A 116 21.63 -31.23 10.73
C GLY A 116 22.11 -30.03 9.91
N LEU A 117 23.31 -29.58 10.25
CA LEU A 117 24.07 -28.47 9.67
C LEU A 117 24.09 -28.40 8.13
N ILE A 118 23.92 -29.54 7.48
CA ILE A 118 23.94 -29.74 6.02
C ILE A 118 22.53 -29.63 5.40
N GLY A 119 21.47 -29.84 6.19
CA GLY A 119 20.06 -29.77 5.81
C GLY A 119 19.39 -28.41 6.08
N ALA A 120 20.03 -27.54 6.87
CA ALA A 120 19.52 -26.21 7.19
C ALA A 120 19.48 -25.28 5.95
N ALA A 121 18.51 -24.37 5.97
CA ALA A 121 18.37 -23.33 4.96
C ALA A 121 19.58 -22.38 4.96
N LEU A 122 20.32 -22.31 3.84
CA LEU A 122 21.48 -21.44 3.72
C LEU A 122 21.06 -19.99 3.41
N PRO A 123 21.71 -18.99 4.03
CA PRO A 123 21.48 -17.59 3.68
C PRO A 123 21.74 -17.34 2.19
N MET A 124 20.76 -16.76 1.50
CA MET A 124 20.84 -16.40 0.08
C MET A 124 20.69 -14.88 -0.07
N PRO A 125 21.36 -14.26 -1.05
CA PRO A 125 21.05 -12.90 -1.45
C PRO A 125 19.57 -12.79 -1.85
N ALA A 126 18.89 -11.75 -1.36
CA ALA A 126 17.48 -11.52 -1.65
C ALA A 126 17.25 -10.05 -1.98
N PRO A 127 16.41 -9.68 -2.98
CA PRO A 127 16.33 -8.33 -3.56
C PRO A 127 15.95 -7.23 -2.57
N HIS A 128 15.32 -7.60 -1.46
CA HIS A 128 14.89 -6.69 -0.40
C HIS A 128 15.96 -6.41 0.67
N LEU A 129 17.04 -7.20 0.74
CA LEU A 129 18.11 -7.04 1.75
C LEU A 129 19.25 -6.18 1.21
N ALA A 130 19.87 -5.38 2.08
CA ALA A 130 21.18 -4.83 1.76
C ALA A 130 22.22 -5.96 1.77
N TYR A 131 23.29 -5.83 0.98
CA TYR A 131 24.32 -6.87 0.94
C TYR A 131 25.01 -7.05 2.30
N GLU A 132 25.16 -5.96 3.05
CA GLU A 132 25.68 -5.95 4.41
C GLU A 132 24.82 -6.81 5.36
N ASP A 133 23.50 -6.80 5.18
CA ASP A 133 22.59 -7.64 5.95
C ASP A 133 22.72 -9.11 5.56
N VAL A 134 22.99 -9.41 4.27
CA VAL A 134 23.29 -10.78 3.82
C VAL A 134 24.57 -11.30 4.47
N LEU A 135 25.62 -10.48 4.55
CA LEU A 135 26.85 -10.82 5.26
C LEU A 135 26.62 -10.97 6.77
N GLY A 136 25.77 -10.13 7.36
CA GLY A 136 25.33 -10.26 8.76
C GLY A 136 24.63 -11.59 9.02
N ASN A 137 23.65 -11.95 8.21
CA ASN A 137 22.93 -13.23 8.28
C ASN A 137 23.87 -14.42 8.10
N LEU A 138 24.83 -14.30 7.18
CA LEU A 138 25.85 -15.32 6.96
C LEU A 138 26.80 -15.44 8.17
N SER A 139 27.17 -14.31 8.78
CA SER A 139 27.96 -14.29 10.00
C SER A 139 27.22 -14.99 11.14
N SER A 140 25.94 -14.66 11.37
CA SER A 140 25.10 -15.34 12.37
C SER A 140 24.97 -16.83 12.09
N HIS A 141 24.81 -17.23 10.84
CA HIS A 141 24.80 -18.63 10.45
C HIS A 141 26.13 -19.33 10.79
N TYR A 142 27.28 -18.74 10.43
CA TYR A 142 28.58 -19.32 10.77
C TYR A 142 28.85 -19.32 12.28
N VAL A 143 28.35 -18.36 13.05
CA VAL A 143 28.41 -18.39 14.52
C VAL A 143 27.62 -19.58 15.06
N LEU A 144 26.36 -19.76 14.63
CA LEU A 144 25.55 -20.92 15.03
C LEU A 144 26.23 -22.25 14.72
N VAL A 145 26.84 -22.34 13.54
CA VAL A 145 27.61 -23.51 13.11
C VAL A 145 28.85 -23.70 13.99
N THR A 146 29.58 -22.63 14.29
CA THR A 146 30.78 -22.66 15.13
C THR A 146 30.45 -23.02 16.58
N ASP A 147 29.37 -22.49 17.15
CA ASP A 147 28.92 -22.83 18.51
C ASP A 147 28.50 -24.29 18.63
N SER A 148 27.91 -24.84 17.55
CA SER A 148 27.57 -26.26 17.47
C SER A 148 28.83 -27.12 17.40
N LEU A 149 29.85 -26.68 16.66
CA LEU A 149 31.15 -27.33 16.60
C LEU A 149 31.90 -27.26 17.95
N VAL A 150 31.93 -26.09 18.59
CA VAL A 150 32.61 -25.87 19.90
C VAL A 150 32.00 -26.75 20.97
N ARG A 151 30.66 -26.78 21.11
CA ARG A 151 29.96 -27.68 22.04
C ARG A 151 30.29 -29.14 21.84
N LEU A 152 30.56 -29.53 20.59
CA LEU A 152 30.96 -30.89 20.26
C LEU A 152 32.43 -31.15 20.64
N LEU A 153 33.32 -30.19 20.37
CA LEU A 153 34.73 -30.27 20.74
C LEU A 153 34.95 -30.29 22.26
N GLU A 154 34.11 -29.60 23.05
CA GLU A 154 34.15 -29.58 24.53
C GLU A 154 34.15 -30.99 25.16
N GLY A 155 33.59 -31.99 24.48
CA GLY A 155 33.57 -33.38 24.93
C GLY A 155 34.80 -34.22 24.56
N LEU A 156 35.84 -33.64 23.94
CA LEU A 156 36.99 -34.36 23.38
C LEU A 156 38.31 -34.03 24.10
N ALA A 157 39.20 -35.02 24.21
CA ALA A 157 40.48 -34.86 24.90
C ALA A 157 41.41 -33.81 24.26
N CYS A 158 41.28 -33.56 22.95
CA CYS A 158 42.02 -32.52 22.25
C CYS A 158 41.63 -31.11 22.72
N TRP A 159 40.37 -30.90 23.09
CA TRP A 159 39.89 -29.62 23.57
C TRP A 159 40.49 -29.27 24.92
N ASP A 160 40.54 -30.23 25.84
CA ASP A 160 41.16 -30.09 27.17
C ASP A 160 42.65 -29.73 27.10
N ALA A 161 43.34 -30.16 26.05
CA ALA A 161 44.76 -29.87 25.82
C ALA A 161 45.04 -28.47 25.23
N TRP A 162 44.02 -27.77 24.70
CA TRP A 162 44.19 -26.44 24.14
C TRP A 162 44.25 -25.35 25.21
N ASP A 163 45.03 -24.30 24.97
CA ASP A 163 45.01 -23.09 25.78
C ASP A 163 43.75 -22.24 25.52
N GLU A 164 43.44 -21.36 26.47
CA GLU A 164 42.27 -20.49 26.42
C GLU A 164 42.28 -19.57 25.18
N THR A 165 43.48 -19.15 24.75
CA THR A 165 43.67 -18.32 23.55
C THR A 165 43.28 -19.05 22.26
N ARG A 166 43.62 -20.34 22.11
CA ARG A 166 43.29 -21.14 20.94
C ARG A 166 41.80 -21.45 20.88
N ARG A 167 41.17 -21.73 22.03
CA ARG A 167 39.71 -21.94 22.14
C ARG A 167 38.95 -20.66 21.77
N ASP A 168 39.37 -19.52 22.30
CA ASP A 168 38.79 -18.21 21.98
C ASP A 168 38.95 -17.84 20.50
N ARG A 169 40.12 -18.13 19.92
CA ARG A 169 40.39 -17.87 18.50
C ARG A 169 39.45 -18.65 17.59
N LEU A 170 39.20 -19.92 17.90
CA LEU A 170 38.28 -20.76 17.12
C LEU A 170 36.86 -20.18 17.15
N ALA A 171 36.35 -19.85 18.34
CA ALA A 171 34.99 -19.36 18.52
C ALA A 171 34.78 -17.96 17.90
N ARG A 172 35.74 -17.03 18.09
CA ARG A 172 35.57 -15.62 17.69
C ARG A 172 36.06 -15.30 16.27
N GLU A 173 37.15 -15.91 15.81
CA GLU A 173 37.78 -15.52 14.54
C GLU A 173 37.29 -16.34 13.33
N LEU A 174 36.84 -17.59 13.55
CA LEU A 174 36.45 -18.49 12.45
C LEU A 174 35.25 -17.95 11.65
N PRO A 175 34.13 -17.50 12.27
CA PRO A 175 33.00 -16.94 11.51
C PRO A 175 33.41 -15.74 10.66
N GLY A 176 34.16 -14.79 11.23
CA GLY A 176 34.59 -13.57 10.52
C GLY A 176 35.58 -13.83 9.38
N ARG A 177 36.38 -14.90 9.45
CA ARG A 177 37.24 -15.35 8.34
C ARG A 177 36.43 -16.08 7.26
N ALA A 178 35.45 -16.89 7.65
CA ALA A 178 34.57 -17.59 6.72
C ALA A 178 33.72 -16.62 5.89
N VAL A 179 33.22 -15.53 6.49
CA VAL A 179 32.51 -14.46 5.74
C VAL A 179 33.42 -13.83 4.68
N ARG A 180 34.65 -13.44 5.05
CA ARG A 180 35.62 -12.88 4.09
C ARG A 180 35.93 -13.85 2.95
N ARG A 181 36.08 -15.14 3.27
CA ARG A 181 36.33 -16.16 2.27
C ARG A 181 35.15 -16.37 1.33
N TYR A 182 33.93 -16.34 1.86
CA TYR A 182 32.71 -16.37 1.07
C TYR A 182 32.64 -15.18 0.09
N GLU A 183 32.96 -13.96 0.54
CA GLU A 183 32.96 -12.77 -0.32
C GLU A 183 33.90 -12.92 -1.51
N GLU A 184 35.13 -13.42 -1.29
CA GLU A 184 36.09 -13.68 -2.37
C GLU A 184 35.54 -14.66 -3.42
N LEU A 185 34.96 -15.78 -2.95
CA LEU A 185 34.40 -16.81 -3.83
C LEU A 185 33.14 -16.32 -4.56
N PHE A 186 32.29 -15.55 -3.87
CA PHE A 186 31.07 -14.97 -4.43
C PHE A 186 31.38 -13.93 -5.52
N LEU A 187 32.34 -13.03 -5.29
CA LEU A 187 32.77 -12.04 -6.29
C LEU A 187 33.38 -12.71 -7.52
N ARG A 188 34.11 -13.81 -7.34
CA ARG A 188 34.63 -14.62 -8.45
C ARG A 188 33.49 -15.24 -9.27
N LEU A 189 32.48 -15.80 -8.60
CA LEU A 189 31.28 -16.33 -9.26
C LEU A 189 30.51 -15.23 -10.00
N ALA A 190 30.36 -14.05 -9.42
CA ALA A 190 29.73 -12.88 -10.05
C ALA A 190 30.48 -12.40 -11.30
N THR A 191 31.82 -12.48 -11.29
CA THR A 191 32.64 -12.13 -12.46
C THR A 191 32.42 -13.10 -13.62
N ASP A 192 32.23 -14.39 -13.30
CA ASP A 192 32.07 -15.44 -14.31
C ASP A 192 30.63 -15.58 -14.82
N PHE A 193 29.63 -15.15 -14.03
CA PHE A 193 28.20 -15.30 -14.32
C PHE A 193 27.44 -13.98 -14.11
N PRO A 194 26.99 -13.33 -15.20
CA PRO A 194 26.26 -12.06 -15.12
C PRO A 194 25.00 -12.10 -14.26
N GLU A 195 24.37 -13.26 -14.09
CA GLU A 195 23.18 -13.42 -13.24
C GLU A 195 23.53 -13.30 -11.76
N VAL A 196 24.68 -13.85 -11.37
CA VAL A 196 25.19 -13.71 -10.01
C VAL A 196 25.66 -12.27 -9.77
N ALA A 197 26.16 -11.59 -10.81
CA ALA A 197 26.44 -10.16 -10.75
C ALA A 197 25.18 -9.31 -10.50
N CYS A 198 24.00 -9.72 -11.00
CA CYS A 198 22.75 -9.06 -10.64
C CYS A 198 22.43 -9.20 -9.15
N TRP A 199 22.84 -10.30 -8.51
CA TRP A 199 22.67 -10.50 -7.07
C TRP A 199 23.67 -9.65 -6.27
N SER A 200 24.87 -9.41 -6.81
CA SER A 200 25.90 -8.57 -6.18
C SER A 200 25.73 -7.07 -6.47
N ALA A 201 25.03 -6.67 -7.52
CA ALA A 201 24.70 -5.26 -7.81
C ALA A 201 23.81 -4.62 -6.72
N MET A 202 23.35 -5.44 -5.77
CA MET A 202 22.74 -5.07 -4.50
C MET A 202 23.73 -4.50 -3.47
N VAL A 203 25.03 -4.49 -3.78
CA VAL A 203 26.10 -3.87 -2.98
C VAL A 203 26.07 -2.35 -3.16
N GLY A 204 25.92 -1.64 -2.05
CA GLY A 204 25.97 -0.17 -2.01
C GLY A 204 27.27 0.42 -2.59
N GLN A 205 27.13 1.61 -3.19
CA GLN A 205 28.18 2.52 -3.66
C GLN A 205 28.95 2.24 -4.98
N GLN A 206 28.50 1.34 -5.85
CA GLN A 206 28.89 1.39 -7.29
C GLN A 206 27.83 2.01 -8.23
N ALA A 207 26.66 2.36 -7.70
CA ALA A 207 25.58 3.03 -8.43
C ALA A 207 25.97 4.43 -8.97
N THR A 208 27.01 5.07 -8.44
CA THR A 208 27.45 6.42 -8.85
C THR A 208 28.00 6.47 -10.29
N ARG A 209 28.27 5.34 -10.95
CA ARG A 209 28.70 5.29 -12.36
C ARG A 209 27.67 4.75 -13.35
N ALA A 210 26.58 4.13 -12.87
CA ALA A 210 25.48 3.64 -13.71
C ALA A 210 24.30 4.62 -13.82
N GLN A 211 24.36 5.74 -13.07
CA GLN A 211 23.32 6.78 -12.95
C GLN A 211 22.99 7.56 -14.25
N VAL A 212 23.50 7.11 -15.40
CA VAL A 212 23.19 7.66 -16.73
C VAL A 212 22.23 6.74 -17.53
N ALA A 213 21.86 5.57 -17.00
CA ALA A 213 20.89 4.69 -17.64
C ALA A 213 19.46 5.27 -17.53
N ARG A 214 18.78 5.43 -18.68
CA ARG A 214 17.43 5.99 -18.79
C ARG A 214 16.37 4.98 -18.31
N GLY A 215 16.11 4.92 -17.00
CA GLY A 215 15.06 4.06 -16.42
C GLY A 215 15.25 2.56 -16.70
N LEU A 216 14.17 1.80 -16.93
CA LEU A 216 14.21 0.36 -17.28
C LEU A 216 14.99 0.01 -18.58
N ALA A 217 15.58 0.98 -19.29
CA ALA A 217 16.61 0.68 -20.27
C ALA A 217 17.86 0.02 -19.64
N GLY A 218 18.19 0.38 -18.38
CA GLY A 218 19.26 -0.25 -17.61
C GLY A 218 19.02 -1.75 -17.39
N LEU A 219 17.77 -2.14 -17.11
CA LEU A 219 17.35 -3.55 -17.01
C LEU A 219 17.66 -4.33 -18.29
N GLN A 220 17.30 -3.78 -19.46
CA GLN A 220 17.57 -4.42 -20.74
C GLN A 220 19.08 -4.60 -20.95
N GLU A 221 19.89 -3.59 -20.63
CA GLU A 221 21.34 -3.67 -20.74
C GLU A 221 21.91 -4.75 -19.81
N GLN A 222 21.51 -4.76 -18.53
CA GLN A 222 21.94 -5.74 -17.55
C GLN A 222 21.58 -7.17 -17.97
N LEU A 223 20.31 -7.41 -18.33
CA LEU A 223 19.83 -8.74 -18.71
C LEU A 223 20.33 -9.17 -20.10
N SER A 224 20.67 -8.24 -21.01
CA SER A 224 21.24 -8.60 -22.31
C SER A 224 22.61 -9.26 -22.20
N ARG A 225 23.36 -9.00 -21.12
CA ARG A 225 24.64 -9.67 -20.83
C ARG A 225 24.47 -11.14 -20.47
N ILE A 226 23.24 -11.55 -20.08
CA ILE A 226 22.87 -12.93 -19.72
C ILE A 226 22.50 -13.77 -20.96
N ALA A 227 22.11 -13.10 -22.06
CA ALA A 227 21.48 -13.71 -23.22
C ALA A 227 22.36 -14.75 -23.92
N SER A 228 21.88 -16.00 -23.93
CA SER A 228 22.61 -17.18 -24.41
C SER A 228 22.40 -17.50 -25.91
N GLY A 229 21.74 -16.61 -26.66
CA GLY A 229 21.69 -16.66 -28.13
C GLY A 229 20.65 -17.60 -28.75
N ARG A 230 19.79 -18.28 -27.97
CA ARG A 230 18.63 -19.00 -28.52
C ARG A 230 17.49 -18.03 -28.81
N GLY A 231 17.00 -18.05 -30.05
CA GLY A 231 15.86 -17.25 -30.48
C GLY A 231 14.55 -17.96 -30.17
N PRO A 232 13.50 -17.23 -29.77
CA PRO A 232 12.15 -17.77 -29.66
C PRO A 232 11.65 -18.23 -31.04
N SER A 233 10.69 -19.15 -31.06
CA SER A 233 10.05 -19.60 -32.30
C SER A 233 9.43 -18.43 -33.08
N GLU A 234 9.31 -18.57 -34.42
CA GLU A 234 8.71 -17.54 -35.29
C GLU A 234 7.31 -17.10 -34.82
N ARG A 235 6.55 -18.02 -34.21
CA ARG A 235 5.20 -17.75 -33.68
C ARG A 235 5.21 -16.79 -32.48
N LEU A 236 6.22 -16.87 -31.61
CA LEU A 236 6.37 -15.96 -30.45
C LEU A 236 7.12 -14.67 -30.80
N ALA A 237 7.80 -14.62 -31.95
CA ALA A 237 8.44 -13.40 -32.43
C ALA A 237 7.41 -12.26 -32.61
N ALA A 238 6.19 -12.58 -33.04
CA ALA A 238 5.08 -11.63 -33.15
C ALA A 238 4.71 -10.99 -31.80
N LEU A 239 4.54 -11.80 -30.74
CA LEU A 239 4.28 -11.33 -29.37
C LEU A 239 5.39 -10.40 -28.87
N ILE A 240 6.64 -10.81 -29.04
CA ILE A 240 7.80 -10.02 -28.62
C ILE A 240 7.87 -8.70 -29.39
N GLN A 241 7.58 -8.73 -30.68
CA GLN A 241 7.57 -7.54 -31.51
C GLN A 241 6.41 -6.61 -31.14
N ALA A 242 5.23 -7.15 -30.81
CA ALA A 242 4.10 -6.37 -30.31
C ALA A 242 4.44 -5.68 -28.98
N ASN A 243 5.04 -6.42 -28.04
CA ASN A 243 5.53 -5.86 -26.78
C ASN A 243 6.53 -4.72 -27.02
N ARG A 244 7.55 -4.94 -27.86
CA ARG A 244 8.55 -3.91 -28.21
C ARG A 244 7.95 -2.70 -28.93
N ALA A 245 6.98 -2.90 -29.81
CA ALA A 245 6.32 -1.81 -30.54
C ALA A 245 5.63 -0.82 -29.59
N THR A 246 5.24 -1.27 -28.39
CA THR A 246 4.66 -0.41 -27.35
C THR A 246 5.61 0.72 -26.92
N LEU A 247 6.94 0.52 -26.98
CA LEU A 247 7.92 1.57 -26.65
C LEU A 247 7.84 2.78 -27.59
N HIS A 248 7.36 2.57 -28.82
CA HIS A 248 7.22 3.63 -29.81
C HIS A 248 5.85 4.32 -29.75
N ARG A 249 4.90 3.78 -28.98
CA ARG A 249 3.60 4.40 -28.77
C ARG A 249 3.74 5.56 -27.76
N PRO A 250 2.90 6.60 -27.85
CA PRO A 250 2.80 7.62 -26.81
C PRO A 250 2.48 7.00 -25.44
N ILE A 251 2.99 7.58 -24.35
CA ILE A 251 2.70 7.11 -22.97
C ILE A 251 1.18 7.07 -22.72
N VAL A 252 0.51 8.12 -23.20
CA VAL A 252 -0.93 8.32 -23.17
C VAL A 252 -1.37 8.71 -24.58
N THR A 253 -2.37 8.01 -25.12
CA THR A 253 -3.11 8.46 -26.29
C THR A 253 -4.14 9.51 -25.86
N SER A 254 -3.76 10.79 -25.88
CA SER A 254 -4.70 11.88 -25.63
C SER A 254 -5.18 12.46 -26.96
N ALA A 255 -6.50 12.42 -27.18
CA ALA A 255 -7.17 13.14 -28.26
C ALA A 255 -7.10 14.68 -28.09
N ASP A 256 -6.60 15.15 -26.94
CA ASP A 256 -6.61 16.55 -26.50
C ASP A 256 -5.21 17.18 -26.47
N THR A 257 -4.22 16.46 -26.97
CA THR A 257 -2.88 17.01 -27.20
C THR A 257 -3.00 18.25 -28.11
N PRO A 258 -2.50 19.43 -27.70
CA PRO A 258 -2.56 20.61 -28.56
C PRO A 258 -1.99 20.33 -29.95
N PRO A 259 -2.59 20.86 -31.04
CA PRO A 259 -2.13 20.58 -32.40
C PRO A 259 -0.65 20.91 -32.58
N GLY A 260 0.14 19.92 -33.02
CA GLY A 260 1.59 20.06 -33.21
C GLY A 260 2.43 19.82 -31.94
N MET A 261 1.81 19.57 -30.78
CA MET A 261 2.49 19.10 -29.59
C MET A 261 2.71 17.58 -29.65
N THR A 262 3.83 17.11 -29.10
CA THR A 262 4.22 15.69 -29.14
C THR A 262 4.29 15.12 -27.73
N ILE A 263 3.42 14.16 -27.43
CA ILE A 263 3.54 13.36 -26.21
C ILE A 263 4.78 12.45 -26.35
N PRO A 264 5.71 12.44 -25.38
CA PRO A 264 6.87 11.56 -25.41
C PRO A 264 6.47 10.09 -25.62
N ARG A 265 7.29 9.37 -26.39
CA ARG A 265 7.13 7.94 -26.57
C ARG A 265 7.37 7.23 -25.24
N LEU A 266 6.71 6.10 -25.03
CA LEU A 266 6.81 5.32 -23.81
C LEU A 266 8.27 4.97 -23.47
N GLY A 267 9.05 4.54 -24.47
CA GLY A 267 10.45 4.16 -24.27
C GLY A 267 11.39 5.30 -23.89
N ASP A 268 11.00 6.56 -24.14
CA ASP A 268 11.81 7.75 -23.89
C ASP A 268 11.37 8.52 -22.63
N GLY A 269 10.06 8.55 -22.35
CA GLY A 269 9.49 9.34 -21.25
C GLY A 269 9.16 8.56 -19.98
N TYR A 270 9.46 7.26 -19.92
CA TYR A 270 9.35 6.51 -18.66
C TYR A 270 10.49 6.85 -17.72
N VAL A 271 10.16 7.26 -16.50
CA VAL A 271 11.09 7.51 -15.39
C VAL A 271 10.83 6.46 -14.32
N ASN A 272 11.89 5.84 -13.79
CA ASN A 272 11.76 4.87 -12.70
C ASN A 272 11.26 5.59 -11.45
N PRO A 273 10.13 5.18 -10.86
CA PRO A 273 9.71 5.70 -9.56
C PRO A 273 10.61 5.16 -8.45
N GLY A 274 10.64 5.91 -7.35
CA GLY A 274 11.14 5.39 -6.09
C GLY A 274 10.25 4.23 -5.62
N PHE A 275 10.79 3.36 -4.78
CA PHE A 275 10.03 2.25 -4.23
C PHE A 275 10.54 1.84 -2.85
N ARG A 276 9.67 1.16 -2.11
CA ARG A 276 9.99 0.46 -0.86
C ARG A 276 9.64 -1.02 -1.04
N VAL A 277 10.38 -1.90 -0.36
CA VAL A 277 10.16 -3.35 -0.45
C VAL A 277 9.89 -3.90 0.93
N PHE A 278 8.73 -4.52 1.09
CA PHE A 278 8.38 -5.29 2.26
C PHE A 278 8.88 -6.74 2.09
N PRO A 279 9.67 -7.25 3.05
CA PRO A 279 10.23 -8.58 2.97
C PRO A 279 9.16 -9.67 3.14
N PRO A 280 9.40 -10.89 2.64
CA PRO A 280 8.50 -12.02 2.87
C PRO A 280 8.28 -12.30 4.36
N GLY A 281 7.04 -12.55 4.79
CA GLY A 281 6.72 -12.84 6.20
C GLY A 281 5.33 -12.36 6.64
N ASP A 282 5.29 -11.30 7.45
CA ASP A 282 4.11 -10.87 8.22
C ASP A 282 3.15 -10.01 7.39
N ASP A 283 2.16 -10.66 6.76
CA ASP A 283 1.16 -10.04 5.87
C ASP A 283 0.33 -8.94 6.55
N ARG A 284 0.14 -9.00 7.87
CA ARG A 284 -0.64 -8.03 8.64
C ARG A 284 -0.01 -6.65 8.71
N ARG A 285 1.32 -6.55 8.56
CA ARG A 285 2.05 -5.27 8.64
C ARG A 285 2.05 -4.48 7.33
N ILE A 286 1.63 -5.09 6.22
CA ILE A 286 1.53 -4.45 4.91
C ILE A 286 0.55 -3.26 4.95
N ILE A 287 -0.40 -3.27 5.88
CA ILE A 287 -1.47 -2.26 6.02
C ILE A 287 -1.00 -1.04 6.85
N SER A 288 0.10 -1.16 7.60
CA SER A 288 0.60 -0.08 8.46
C SER A 288 1.45 0.91 7.67
N GLU A 289 0.93 2.12 7.43
CA GLU A 289 1.70 3.22 6.82
C GLU A 289 2.94 3.58 7.64
N GLU A 290 2.82 3.59 8.97
CA GLU A 290 3.95 3.81 9.88
C GLU A 290 5.07 2.81 9.62
N PHE A 291 4.76 1.52 9.43
CA PHE A 291 5.79 0.53 9.13
C PHE A 291 6.49 0.82 7.79
N TRP A 292 5.75 1.21 6.76
CA TRP A 292 6.34 1.56 5.47
C TRP A 292 7.28 2.76 5.56
N GLU A 293 6.96 3.76 6.39
CA GLU A 293 7.81 4.95 6.61
C GLU A 293 9.20 4.60 7.16
N HIS A 294 9.31 3.53 7.94
CA HIS A 294 10.57 3.05 8.52
C HIS A 294 11.44 2.23 7.54
N LEU A 295 10.89 1.73 6.43
CA LEU A 295 11.65 0.97 5.43
C LEU A 295 12.53 1.88 4.56
N PRO A 296 13.70 1.44 4.07
CA PRO A 296 14.52 2.27 3.19
C PRO A 296 13.85 2.50 1.83
N GLN A 297 13.78 3.76 1.40
CA GLN A 297 13.39 4.12 0.04
C GLN A 297 14.55 3.91 -0.93
N ARG A 298 14.23 3.37 -2.11
CA ARG A 298 15.18 3.00 -3.16
C ARG A 298 14.77 3.57 -4.51
N ASP A 299 15.74 3.87 -5.37
CA ASP A 299 15.52 4.41 -6.73
C ASP A 299 16.05 3.48 -7.85
N ASP A 300 16.61 2.32 -7.49
CA ASP A 300 17.24 1.34 -8.37
C ASP A 300 16.27 0.24 -8.86
N LEU A 301 15.06 0.63 -9.30
CA LEU A 301 13.99 -0.31 -9.65
C LEU A 301 14.41 -1.33 -10.73
N ASP A 302 15.24 -0.89 -11.68
CA ASP A 302 15.79 -1.75 -12.72
C ASP A 302 16.72 -2.82 -12.16
N ALA A 303 17.62 -2.46 -11.24
CA ALA A 303 18.50 -3.41 -10.57
C ALA A 303 17.71 -4.40 -9.70
N PHE A 304 16.70 -3.90 -8.96
CA PHE A 304 15.81 -4.75 -8.17
C PHE A 304 15.08 -5.78 -9.04
N LEU A 305 14.46 -5.37 -10.14
CA LEU A 305 13.74 -6.28 -11.04
C LEU A 305 14.70 -7.28 -11.71
N ALA A 306 15.91 -6.86 -12.08
CA ALA A 306 16.94 -7.76 -12.63
C ALA A 306 17.32 -8.85 -11.61
N ALA A 307 17.59 -8.46 -10.36
CA ALA A 307 17.91 -9.38 -9.28
C ALA A 307 16.74 -10.34 -8.99
N HIS A 308 15.52 -9.80 -8.87
CA HIS A 308 14.32 -10.61 -8.62
C HIS A 308 14.11 -11.66 -9.72
N LEU A 309 14.12 -11.26 -11.00
CA LEU A 309 13.89 -12.18 -12.13
C LEU A 309 14.98 -13.24 -12.31
N THR A 310 16.14 -13.05 -11.71
CA THR A 310 17.27 -13.99 -11.81
C THR A 310 17.42 -14.89 -10.59
N LEU A 311 16.63 -14.69 -9.52
CA LEU A 311 16.64 -15.51 -8.32
C LEU A 311 15.64 -16.68 -8.38
N PRO A 312 15.93 -17.81 -7.73
CA PRO A 312 15.01 -18.96 -7.68
C PRO A 312 13.66 -18.63 -7.03
N ALA A 313 13.65 -17.74 -6.04
CA ALA A 313 12.46 -17.38 -5.26
C ALA A 313 11.32 -16.80 -6.13
N ALA A 314 11.65 -16.12 -7.23
CA ALA A 314 10.65 -15.53 -8.13
C ALA A 314 9.74 -16.55 -8.83
N THR A 315 10.12 -17.83 -8.84
CA THR A 315 9.30 -18.93 -9.40
C THR A 315 8.46 -19.66 -8.36
N ARG A 316 8.54 -19.26 -7.07
CA ARG A 316 7.85 -19.92 -5.96
C ARG A 316 6.66 -19.11 -5.45
N ALA A 317 6.77 -17.79 -5.47
CA ALA A 317 5.74 -16.87 -5.03
C ALA A 317 5.70 -15.63 -5.94
N PRO A 318 4.52 -14.97 -6.04
CA PRO A 318 4.37 -13.80 -6.89
C PRO A 318 5.07 -12.57 -6.30
N LEU A 319 5.47 -11.65 -7.18
CA LEU A 319 5.83 -10.28 -6.79
C LEU A 319 4.56 -9.43 -6.81
N LEU A 320 4.16 -8.89 -5.67
CA LEU A 320 3.05 -7.95 -5.57
C LEU A 320 3.57 -6.51 -5.70
N VAL A 321 3.07 -5.77 -6.69
CA VAL A 321 3.41 -4.37 -6.94
C VAL A 321 2.22 -3.49 -6.54
N LEU A 322 2.39 -2.78 -5.43
CA LEU A 322 1.45 -1.81 -4.88
C LEU A 322 1.78 -0.39 -5.33
N GLY A 323 0.76 0.45 -5.38
CA GLY A 323 0.94 1.88 -5.61
C GLY A 323 -0.39 2.58 -5.72
N GLN A 324 -0.37 3.90 -5.52
CA GLN A 324 -1.56 4.74 -5.66
C GLN A 324 -2.11 4.70 -7.11
N PRO A 325 -3.38 5.06 -7.31
CA PRO A 325 -3.90 5.35 -8.65
C PRO A 325 -2.99 6.33 -9.39
N GLY A 326 -2.72 6.10 -10.67
CA GLY A 326 -1.83 6.98 -11.45
C GLY A 326 -0.32 6.84 -11.16
N ALA A 327 0.12 6.01 -10.21
CA ALA A 327 1.54 5.76 -9.91
C ALA A 327 2.34 5.10 -11.05
N GLY A 328 1.67 4.66 -12.12
CA GLY A 328 2.33 4.10 -13.30
C GLY A 328 2.55 2.59 -13.28
N LYS A 329 1.85 1.82 -12.44
CA LYS A 329 1.91 0.34 -12.38
C LYS A 329 1.75 -0.32 -13.76
N SER A 330 0.69 0.02 -14.49
CA SER A 330 0.44 -0.52 -15.84
C SER A 330 1.39 0.02 -16.91
N VAL A 331 2.06 1.15 -16.64
CA VAL A 331 3.15 1.66 -17.48
C VAL A 331 4.42 0.82 -17.23
N MET A 332 4.70 0.46 -15.97
CA MET A 332 5.80 -0.40 -15.57
C MET A 332 5.67 -1.80 -16.20
N THR A 333 4.48 -2.42 -16.17
CA THR A 333 4.25 -3.74 -16.79
C THR A 333 4.49 -3.71 -18.31
N ARG A 334 4.02 -2.66 -19.01
CA ARG A 334 4.30 -2.45 -20.44
C ARG A 334 5.78 -2.28 -20.72
N MET A 335 6.47 -1.47 -19.91
CA MET A 335 7.91 -1.26 -20.05
C MET A 335 8.70 -2.54 -19.81
N LEU A 336 8.37 -3.28 -18.76
CA LEU A 336 8.99 -4.56 -18.44
C LEU A 336 8.80 -5.56 -19.58
N ALA A 337 7.56 -5.75 -20.04
CA ALA A 337 7.26 -6.66 -21.16
C ALA A 337 8.02 -6.30 -22.44
N ALA A 338 8.21 -5.02 -22.71
CA ALA A 338 8.92 -4.56 -23.90
C ALA A 338 10.45 -4.63 -23.80
N ARG A 339 11.01 -4.57 -22.58
CA ARG A 339 12.45 -4.48 -22.33
C ARG A 339 13.10 -5.81 -21.97
N LEU A 340 12.33 -6.83 -21.60
CA LEU A 340 12.86 -8.16 -21.28
C LEU A 340 13.56 -8.80 -22.50
N PRO A 341 14.77 -9.36 -22.33
CA PRO A 341 15.46 -10.06 -23.41
C PRO A 341 14.71 -11.32 -23.84
N PRO A 342 14.27 -11.42 -25.11
CA PRO A 342 13.42 -12.51 -25.58
C PRO A 342 14.12 -13.87 -25.65
N SER A 343 15.45 -13.88 -25.61
CA SER A 343 16.25 -15.12 -25.56
C SER A 343 16.26 -15.78 -24.19
N GLU A 344 15.88 -15.03 -23.14
CA GLU A 344 15.94 -15.49 -21.75
C GLU A 344 14.57 -15.49 -21.08
N PHE A 345 13.68 -14.58 -21.48
CA PHE A 345 12.37 -14.40 -20.90
C PHE A 345 11.30 -14.33 -21.98
N LEU A 346 10.12 -14.90 -21.68
CA LEU A 346 8.92 -14.77 -22.48
C LEU A 346 7.90 -13.89 -21.73
N PRO A 347 7.87 -12.58 -21.98
CA PRO A 347 6.93 -11.68 -21.32
C PRO A 347 5.51 -11.86 -21.86
N LEU A 348 4.57 -12.14 -20.97
CA LEU A 348 3.13 -12.15 -21.24
C LEU A 348 2.45 -11.17 -20.29
N ARG A 349 1.78 -10.15 -20.84
CA ARG A 349 0.98 -9.21 -20.05
C ARG A 349 -0.49 -9.58 -20.17
N VAL A 350 -1.15 -9.76 -19.04
CA VAL A 350 -2.58 -10.09 -18.94
C VAL A 350 -3.24 -8.93 -18.21
N GLU A 351 -4.07 -8.16 -18.92
CA GLU A 351 -4.86 -7.10 -18.30
C GLU A 351 -6.10 -7.75 -17.67
N LEU A 352 -6.10 -7.88 -16.33
CA LEU A 352 -7.13 -8.65 -15.60
C LEU A 352 -8.56 -8.11 -15.80
N ARG A 353 -8.67 -6.85 -16.20
CA ARG A 353 -9.92 -6.17 -16.57
C ARG A 353 -10.66 -6.75 -17.77
N GLY A 354 -9.91 -7.28 -18.74
CA GLY A 354 -10.46 -7.84 -19.98
C GLY A 354 -10.89 -9.30 -19.85
N VAL A 355 -10.60 -9.91 -18.70
CA VAL A 355 -10.69 -11.35 -18.49
C VAL A 355 -11.92 -11.68 -17.64
N PRO A 356 -12.60 -12.82 -17.88
CA PRO A 356 -13.73 -13.22 -17.05
C PRO A 356 -13.34 -13.35 -15.57
N ALA A 357 -13.98 -12.57 -14.70
CA ALA A 357 -13.54 -12.42 -13.30
C ALA A 357 -13.72 -13.70 -12.44
N ASP A 358 -14.63 -14.59 -12.82
CA ASP A 358 -14.89 -15.87 -12.14
C ASP A 358 -14.00 -17.01 -12.64
N SER A 359 -13.12 -16.75 -13.61
CA SER A 359 -12.24 -17.78 -14.18
C SER A 359 -11.04 -18.10 -13.28
N ASP A 360 -10.44 -19.28 -13.48
CA ASP A 360 -9.21 -19.64 -12.78
C ASP A 360 -7.97 -18.97 -13.39
N VAL A 361 -6.87 -18.89 -12.63
CA VAL A 361 -5.64 -18.21 -13.06
C VAL A 361 -5.12 -18.73 -14.40
N LEU A 362 -5.30 -20.03 -14.68
CA LEU A 362 -4.89 -20.63 -15.96
C LEU A 362 -5.75 -20.11 -17.12
N ALA A 363 -7.08 -20.13 -16.99
CA ALA A 363 -7.99 -19.61 -18.01
C ALA A 363 -7.76 -18.11 -18.25
N GLN A 364 -7.42 -17.35 -17.19
CA GLN A 364 -7.07 -15.94 -17.32
C GLN A 364 -5.80 -15.73 -18.15
N ILE A 365 -4.78 -16.55 -17.91
CA ILE A 365 -3.54 -16.54 -18.68
C ILE A 365 -3.82 -16.92 -20.14
N GLU A 366 -4.61 -17.96 -20.39
CA GLU A 366 -4.95 -18.40 -21.76
C GLU A 366 -5.80 -17.35 -22.51
N HIS A 367 -6.66 -16.62 -21.81
CA HIS A 367 -7.34 -15.45 -22.37
C HIS A 367 -6.34 -14.36 -22.77
N GLY A 368 -5.40 -14.04 -21.88
CA GLY A 368 -4.34 -13.06 -22.19
C GLY A 368 -3.42 -13.50 -23.33
N ILE A 369 -3.17 -14.80 -23.52
CA ILE A 369 -2.46 -15.34 -24.69
C ILE A 369 -3.26 -15.04 -25.96
N LYS A 370 -4.57 -15.34 -25.94
CA LYS A 370 -5.46 -15.09 -27.08
C LYS A 370 -5.49 -13.61 -27.46
N ASP A 371 -5.62 -12.72 -26.48
CA ASP A 371 -5.64 -11.28 -26.73
C ASP A 371 -4.31 -10.76 -27.29
N ALA A 372 -3.18 -11.35 -26.86
CA ALA A 372 -1.86 -10.91 -27.27
C ALA A 372 -1.43 -11.46 -28.64
N LEU A 373 -1.88 -12.67 -29.01
CA LEU A 373 -1.54 -13.34 -30.27
C LEU A 373 -2.64 -13.25 -31.34
N ASP A 374 -3.85 -12.80 -30.99
CA ASP A 374 -5.07 -12.91 -31.80
C ASP A 374 -5.37 -14.36 -32.23
N GLU A 375 -4.90 -15.33 -31.44
CA GLU A 375 -5.02 -16.77 -31.69
C GLU A 375 -5.14 -17.54 -30.37
N SER A 376 -6.06 -18.50 -30.30
CA SER A 376 -6.15 -19.40 -29.14
C SER A 376 -4.96 -20.35 -29.07
N MET A 377 -4.26 -20.34 -27.94
CA MET A 377 -3.16 -21.26 -27.65
C MET A 377 -3.18 -21.64 -26.17
N SER A 378 -2.92 -22.91 -25.86
CA SER A 378 -2.87 -23.38 -24.48
C SER A 378 -1.56 -22.97 -23.79
N TRP A 379 -1.58 -22.82 -22.46
CA TRP A 379 -0.36 -22.51 -21.69
C TRP A 379 0.81 -23.48 -21.95
N PRO A 380 0.61 -24.82 -22.02
CA PRO A 380 1.69 -25.76 -22.32
C PRO A 380 2.35 -25.54 -23.68
N GLU A 381 1.56 -25.21 -24.70
CA GLU A 381 2.05 -24.95 -26.06
C GLU A 381 2.91 -23.68 -26.10
N LEU A 382 2.48 -22.63 -25.39
CA LEU A 382 3.25 -21.39 -25.25
C LEU A 382 4.62 -21.63 -24.62
N VAL A 383 4.66 -22.37 -23.51
CA VAL A 383 5.91 -22.67 -22.78
C VAL A 383 6.85 -23.52 -23.64
N HIS A 384 6.31 -24.49 -24.39
CA HIS A 384 7.11 -25.29 -25.32
C HIS A 384 7.69 -24.43 -26.46
N ALA A 385 6.88 -23.52 -27.02
CA ALA A 385 7.28 -22.60 -28.07
C ALA A 385 8.34 -21.57 -27.61
N ALA A 386 8.46 -21.35 -26.30
CA ALA A 386 9.45 -20.45 -25.69
C ALA A 386 10.90 -20.92 -25.82
N GLY A 387 11.14 -22.19 -26.17
CA GLY A 387 12.47 -22.69 -26.52
C GLY A 387 13.50 -22.63 -25.38
N GLY A 388 13.04 -22.61 -24.13
CA GLY A 388 13.88 -22.52 -22.93
C GLY A 388 13.94 -21.14 -22.28
N ALA A 389 13.30 -20.12 -22.86
CA ALA A 389 13.06 -18.83 -22.21
C ALA A 389 12.05 -19.00 -21.06
N LEU A 390 12.29 -18.32 -19.93
CA LEU A 390 11.44 -18.38 -18.75
C LEU A 390 10.20 -17.48 -18.94
N PRO A 391 8.97 -18.02 -18.87
CA PRO A 391 7.77 -17.19 -18.93
C PRO A 391 7.68 -16.22 -17.74
N VAL A 392 7.35 -14.97 -18.05
CA VAL A 392 7.11 -13.90 -17.06
C VAL A 392 5.71 -13.36 -17.31
N VAL A 393 4.77 -13.73 -16.44
CA VAL A 393 3.36 -13.33 -16.52
C VAL A 393 3.13 -12.10 -15.65
N MET A 394 2.65 -11.02 -16.26
CA MET A 394 2.28 -9.78 -15.58
C MET A 394 0.76 -9.69 -15.53
N LEU A 395 0.18 -9.96 -14.36
CA LEU A 395 -1.25 -9.82 -14.08
C LEU A 395 -1.51 -8.36 -13.64
N ASP A 396 -1.99 -7.55 -14.58
CA ASP A 396 -2.15 -6.11 -14.39
C ASP A 396 -3.58 -5.77 -13.98
N GLY A 397 -3.77 -5.15 -12.81
CA GLY A 397 -5.06 -4.68 -12.31
C GLY A 397 -5.82 -5.67 -11.42
N PHE A 398 -5.18 -6.25 -10.39
CA PHE A 398 -5.85 -7.17 -9.46
C PHE A 398 -7.02 -6.52 -8.72
N ASP A 399 -6.92 -5.22 -8.44
CA ASP A 399 -7.99 -4.41 -7.87
C ASP A 399 -9.24 -4.36 -8.76
N GLU A 400 -9.07 -4.37 -10.08
CA GLU A 400 -10.17 -4.33 -11.05
C GLU A 400 -10.95 -5.65 -11.06
N LEU A 401 -10.25 -6.78 -10.85
CA LEU A 401 -10.89 -8.10 -10.72
C LEU A 401 -11.80 -8.19 -9.49
N LEU A 402 -11.34 -7.65 -8.35
CA LEU A 402 -12.12 -7.62 -7.11
C LEU A 402 -13.34 -6.71 -7.20
N GLN A 403 -13.29 -5.67 -8.04
CA GLN A 403 -14.41 -4.78 -8.29
C GLN A 403 -15.49 -5.46 -9.16
N ALA A 404 -15.10 -6.30 -10.11
CA ALA A 404 -16.02 -6.92 -11.07
C ALA A 404 -16.89 -8.07 -10.48
N THR A 405 -16.32 -8.88 -9.58
CA THR A 405 -17.01 -10.05 -9.01
C THR A 405 -18.03 -9.68 -7.93
N GLY A 406 -17.85 -8.53 -7.25
CA GLY A 406 -18.64 -8.15 -6.06
C GLY A 406 -18.44 -9.08 -4.85
N VAL A 407 -17.58 -10.10 -4.98
CA VAL A 407 -17.20 -11.05 -3.94
C VAL A 407 -15.70 -10.92 -3.72
N SER A 408 -15.29 -10.73 -2.48
CA SER A 408 -13.88 -10.62 -2.10
C SER A 408 -13.15 -11.94 -2.38
N GLN A 409 -12.47 -12.07 -3.53
CA GLN A 409 -11.54 -13.17 -3.80
C GLN A 409 -10.24 -12.95 -3.00
N THR A 410 -10.34 -13.12 -1.67
CA THR A 410 -9.23 -12.87 -0.73
C THR A 410 -8.05 -13.83 -0.93
N ASP A 411 -8.30 -14.99 -1.56
CA ASP A 411 -7.35 -16.08 -1.81
C ASP A 411 -6.68 -16.02 -3.19
N TYR A 412 -6.95 -15.00 -4.00
CA TYR A 412 -6.47 -14.96 -5.39
C TYR A 412 -4.93 -15.03 -5.51
N LEU A 413 -4.19 -14.31 -4.64
CA LEU A 413 -2.72 -14.36 -4.64
C LEU A 413 -2.17 -15.74 -4.21
N GLU A 414 -2.88 -16.43 -3.30
CA GLU A 414 -2.57 -17.83 -2.94
C GLU A 414 -2.77 -18.76 -4.15
N ARG A 415 -3.88 -18.59 -4.89
CA ARG A 415 -4.14 -19.34 -6.13
C ARG A 415 -3.08 -19.11 -7.20
N VAL A 416 -2.50 -17.90 -7.27
CA VAL A 416 -1.37 -17.57 -8.15
C VAL A 416 -0.10 -18.32 -7.71
N ALA A 417 0.21 -18.33 -6.41
CA ALA A 417 1.34 -19.08 -5.87
C ALA A 417 1.19 -20.60 -6.13
N ASP A 418 -0.01 -21.15 -5.90
CA ASP A 418 -0.34 -22.54 -6.21
C ASP A 418 -0.19 -22.86 -7.71
N PHE A 419 -0.53 -21.91 -8.58
CA PHE A 419 -0.27 -22.04 -10.01
C PHE A 419 1.24 -22.12 -10.29
N GLN A 420 2.05 -21.20 -9.76
CA GLN A 420 3.51 -21.22 -9.95
C GLN A 420 4.12 -22.55 -9.48
N GLN A 421 3.73 -23.02 -8.29
CA GLN A 421 4.22 -24.28 -7.74
C GLN A 421 3.86 -25.47 -8.65
N ARG A 422 2.58 -25.61 -9.04
CA ARG A 422 2.14 -26.70 -9.93
C ARG A 422 2.85 -26.68 -11.28
N GLN A 423 3.15 -25.51 -11.83
CA GLN A 423 3.89 -25.40 -13.08
C GLN A 423 5.37 -25.77 -12.92
N ALA A 424 6.02 -25.36 -11.82
CA ALA A 424 7.39 -25.75 -11.50
C ALA A 424 7.53 -27.28 -11.35
N GLU A 425 6.60 -27.94 -10.65
CA GLU A 425 6.56 -29.40 -10.48
C GLU A 425 6.43 -30.15 -11.82
N ARG A 426 5.84 -29.51 -12.84
CA ARG A 426 5.67 -30.04 -14.19
C ARG A 426 6.78 -29.64 -15.16
N GLY A 427 7.89 -29.08 -14.65
CA GLY A 427 9.02 -28.63 -15.46
C GLY A 427 8.73 -27.39 -16.31
N ARG A 428 7.72 -26.59 -15.94
CA ARG A 428 7.23 -25.41 -16.66
C ARG A 428 7.24 -24.16 -15.76
N ALA A 429 8.33 -23.96 -15.02
CA ALA A 429 8.45 -22.86 -14.07
C ALA A 429 8.09 -21.50 -14.70
N VAL A 430 7.49 -20.62 -13.90
CA VAL A 430 6.96 -19.32 -14.33
C VAL A 430 7.13 -18.30 -13.22
N ILE A 431 7.44 -17.07 -13.61
CA ILE A 431 7.43 -15.91 -12.71
C ILE A 431 6.11 -15.16 -12.90
N VAL A 432 5.44 -14.81 -11.81
CA VAL A 432 4.23 -14.00 -11.84
C VAL A 432 4.43 -12.68 -11.09
N ILE A 433 4.07 -11.58 -11.74
CA ILE A 433 4.06 -10.23 -11.16
C ILE A 433 2.60 -9.76 -11.17
N VAL A 434 2.10 -9.32 -10.01
CA VAL A 434 0.71 -8.87 -9.85
C VAL A 434 0.72 -7.39 -9.48
N THR A 435 -0.04 -6.54 -10.18
CA THR A 435 -0.21 -5.13 -9.80
C THR A 435 -1.54 -4.92 -9.09
N SER A 436 -1.56 -4.08 -8.05
CA SER A 436 -2.78 -3.73 -7.32
C SER A 436 -2.69 -2.32 -6.70
N ARG A 437 -3.83 -1.74 -6.32
CA ARG A 437 -3.89 -0.55 -5.46
C ARG A 437 -3.55 -0.92 -4.02
N THR A 438 -2.90 0.01 -3.30
CA THR A 438 -2.57 -0.17 -1.87
C THR A 438 -3.80 -0.51 -1.03
N ALA A 439 -4.90 0.25 -1.18
CA ALA A 439 -6.14 0.05 -0.42
C ALA A 439 -6.84 -1.31 -0.66
N VAL A 440 -6.47 -2.02 -1.73
CA VAL A 440 -7.04 -3.34 -2.05
C VAL A 440 -6.18 -4.45 -1.47
N ALA A 441 -4.88 -4.21 -1.24
CA ALA A 441 -4.00 -5.13 -0.57
C ALA A 441 -4.50 -5.50 0.83
N ASP A 442 -5.18 -4.57 1.52
CA ASP A 442 -5.78 -4.77 2.85
C ASP A 442 -6.77 -5.95 2.93
N ARG A 443 -7.32 -6.37 1.80
CA ARG A 443 -8.32 -7.45 1.72
C ARG A 443 -7.75 -8.75 1.18
N ALA A 444 -6.51 -8.76 0.69
CA ALA A 444 -5.90 -9.90 0.03
C ALA A 444 -4.93 -10.64 0.97
N ARG A 445 -4.95 -11.97 0.94
CA ARG A 445 -3.96 -12.79 1.65
C ARG A 445 -2.70 -12.87 0.82
N VAL A 446 -1.61 -12.33 1.33
CA VAL A 446 -0.32 -12.33 0.63
C VAL A 446 0.46 -13.60 1.03
N PRO A 447 0.87 -14.45 0.07
CA PRO A 447 1.63 -15.66 0.40
C PRO A 447 2.95 -15.33 1.10
N ALA A 448 3.35 -16.13 2.10
CA ALA A 448 4.47 -15.83 2.99
C ALA A 448 5.83 -15.64 2.27
N GLU A 449 6.06 -16.29 1.13
CA GLU A 449 7.30 -16.15 0.33
C GLU A 449 7.26 -14.98 -0.67
N SER A 450 6.15 -14.24 -0.76
CA SER A 450 5.98 -13.13 -1.70
C SER A 450 6.77 -11.92 -1.25
N ASN A 451 7.41 -11.24 -2.21
CA ASN A 451 7.92 -9.89 -1.97
C ASN A 451 6.81 -8.89 -2.33
N VAL A 452 6.68 -7.82 -1.54
CA VAL A 452 5.74 -6.74 -1.85
C VAL A 452 6.53 -5.47 -2.11
N LEU A 453 6.41 -4.95 -3.33
CA LEU A 453 7.02 -3.70 -3.75
C LEU A 453 5.95 -2.62 -3.74
N ARG A 454 6.19 -1.51 -3.04
CA ARG A 454 5.33 -0.32 -3.09
C ARG A 454 6.02 0.78 -3.88
N MET A 455 5.37 1.25 -4.93
CA MET A 455 5.83 2.40 -5.72
C MET A 455 5.58 3.68 -4.91
N GLU A 456 6.64 4.45 -4.71
CA GLU A 456 6.60 5.74 -4.01
C GLU A 456 6.30 6.88 -5.02
N PRO A 457 5.76 8.00 -4.53
CA PRO A 457 5.64 9.21 -5.33
C PRO A 457 7.00 9.69 -5.86
N PHE A 458 7.02 10.41 -6.99
CA PHE A 458 8.24 10.93 -7.60
C PHE A 458 8.94 11.93 -6.69
N ALA A 459 10.20 11.65 -6.36
CA ALA A 459 11.07 12.63 -5.74
C ALA A 459 11.41 13.77 -6.73
N GLU A 460 11.86 14.92 -6.22
CA GLU A 460 12.14 16.09 -7.06
C GLU A 460 13.09 15.79 -8.23
N HIS A 461 14.09 14.91 -8.02
CA HIS A 461 15.04 14.55 -9.07
C HIS A 461 14.37 13.79 -10.23
N GLN A 462 13.38 12.92 -9.95
CA GLN A 462 12.56 12.23 -10.95
C GLN A 462 11.66 13.22 -11.69
N VAL A 463 11.08 14.19 -10.99
CA VAL A 463 10.30 15.28 -11.60
C VAL A 463 11.16 16.10 -12.57
N ARG A 464 12.36 16.52 -12.17
CA ARG A 464 13.30 17.26 -13.04
C ARG A 464 13.69 16.44 -14.27
N GLN A 465 13.97 15.15 -14.09
CA GLN A 465 14.27 14.24 -15.21
C GLN A 465 13.09 14.16 -16.19
N TRP A 466 11.88 14.02 -15.69
CA TRP A 466 10.67 13.99 -16.50
C TRP A 466 10.48 15.29 -17.31
N ILE A 467 10.63 16.45 -16.65
CA ILE A 467 10.52 17.77 -17.29
C ILE A 467 11.56 17.94 -18.40
N SER A 468 12.78 17.45 -18.19
CA SER A 468 13.84 17.49 -19.21
C SER A 468 13.47 16.71 -20.49
N VAL A 469 12.88 15.52 -20.34
CA VAL A 469 12.40 14.72 -21.47
C VAL A 469 11.26 15.43 -22.20
N TRP A 470 10.29 15.94 -21.43
CA TRP A 470 9.16 16.70 -21.98
C TRP A 470 9.60 17.91 -22.80
N ASN A 471 10.48 18.73 -22.23
CA ASN A 471 10.99 19.94 -22.86
C ASN A 471 11.82 19.65 -24.10
N THR A 472 12.59 18.56 -24.10
CA THR A 472 13.36 18.13 -25.26
C THR A 472 12.45 17.71 -26.41
N GLY A 473 11.42 16.91 -26.13
CA GLY A 473 10.45 16.46 -27.14
C GLY A 473 9.60 17.58 -27.73
N ASN A 474 9.30 18.62 -26.94
CA ASN A 474 8.39 19.70 -27.32
C ASN A 474 9.08 21.04 -27.66
N ARG A 475 10.41 21.09 -27.69
CA ARG A 475 11.16 22.30 -28.09
C ARG A 475 10.67 22.92 -29.42
N PRO A 476 10.40 22.16 -30.49
CA PRO A 476 9.88 22.74 -31.74
C PRO A 476 8.48 23.35 -31.58
N TYR A 477 7.63 22.76 -30.72
CA TYR A 477 6.29 23.26 -30.45
C TYR A 477 6.36 24.61 -29.73
N PHE A 478 7.17 24.71 -28.66
CA PHE A 478 7.34 25.94 -27.89
C PHE A 478 7.86 27.09 -28.76
N GLN A 479 8.88 26.84 -29.58
CA GLN A 479 9.45 27.84 -30.49
C GLN A 479 8.42 28.38 -31.50
N ARG A 480 7.58 27.50 -32.08
CA ARG A 480 6.58 27.91 -33.08
C ARG A 480 5.47 28.77 -32.49
N HIS A 481 5.11 28.54 -31.23
CA HIS A 481 4.02 29.24 -30.55
C HIS A 481 4.50 30.42 -29.71
N GLY A 482 5.81 30.74 -29.73
CA GLY A 482 6.39 31.81 -28.90
C GLY A 482 6.30 31.52 -27.41
N LEU A 483 6.17 30.24 -27.04
CA LEU A 483 6.13 29.79 -25.66
C LEU A 483 7.54 29.46 -25.19
N GLU A 484 7.76 29.58 -23.90
CA GLU A 484 8.98 29.07 -23.28
C GLU A 484 8.78 27.64 -22.76
N PRO A 485 9.86 26.85 -22.61
CA PRO A 485 9.79 25.53 -21.99
C PRO A 485 9.21 25.55 -20.58
N LEU A 486 8.67 24.40 -20.15
CA LEU A 486 8.16 24.18 -18.81
C LEU A 486 9.29 24.35 -17.80
N GLN A 487 9.15 25.28 -16.85
CA GLN A 487 10.19 25.59 -15.87
C GLN A 487 9.99 24.79 -14.58
N GLU A 488 11.07 24.18 -14.10
CA GLU A 488 11.07 23.34 -12.89
C GLU A 488 10.50 24.07 -11.68
N ARG A 489 10.84 25.36 -11.49
CA ARG A 489 10.37 26.16 -10.35
C ARG A 489 8.85 26.21 -10.21
N HIS A 490 8.10 26.27 -11.31
CA HIS A 490 6.63 26.35 -11.25
C HIS A 490 6.00 24.98 -10.98
N VAL A 491 6.63 23.91 -11.42
CA VAL A 491 6.16 22.53 -11.18
C VAL A 491 6.47 22.11 -9.74
N LEU A 492 7.68 22.44 -9.25
CA LEU A 492 8.10 22.13 -7.88
C LEU A 492 7.36 22.98 -6.83
N ALA A 493 6.73 24.09 -7.23
CA ALA A 493 5.83 24.85 -6.35
C ALA A 493 4.51 24.11 -6.04
N VAL A 494 4.18 23.05 -6.79
CA VAL A 494 2.99 22.21 -6.59
C VAL A 494 3.38 20.73 -6.37
N PRO A 495 4.13 20.40 -5.30
CA PRO A 495 4.79 19.11 -5.14
C PRO A 495 3.81 17.93 -5.19
N ARG A 496 2.65 18.03 -4.51
CA ARG A 496 1.61 16.97 -4.48
C ARG A 496 1.15 16.51 -5.87
N LEU A 497 1.13 17.42 -6.85
CA LEU A 497 0.73 17.11 -8.23
C LEU A 497 1.93 16.68 -9.09
N ALA A 498 3.10 17.26 -8.82
CA ALA A 498 4.33 16.93 -9.52
C ALA A 498 4.84 15.52 -9.19
N GLU A 499 4.58 15.05 -7.97
CA GLU A 499 4.95 13.74 -7.46
C GLU A 499 4.27 12.57 -8.19
N GLN A 500 3.17 12.81 -8.90
CA GLN A 500 2.45 11.76 -9.62
C GLN A 500 2.64 11.89 -11.14
N PRO A 501 3.09 10.84 -11.85
CA PRO A 501 3.42 10.94 -13.28
C PRO A 501 2.26 11.42 -14.16
N LEU A 502 1.04 10.98 -13.86
CA LEU A 502 -0.16 11.37 -14.61
C LEU A 502 -0.52 12.84 -14.38
N LEU A 503 -0.52 13.30 -13.13
CA LEU A 503 -0.83 14.68 -12.79
C LEU A 503 0.28 15.63 -13.29
N LEU A 504 1.54 15.20 -13.26
CA LEU A 504 2.66 15.90 -13.86
C LEU A 504 2.49 16.06 -15.40
N LEU A 505 2.04 15.02 -16.10
CA LEU A 505 1.69 15.13 -17.51
C LEU A 505 0.57 16.15 -17.75
N MET A 506 -0.46 16.14 -16.90
CA MET A 506 -1.56 17.09 -17.00
C MET A 506 -1.14 18.54 -16.75
N LEU A 507 -0.31 18.76 -15.73
CA LEU A 507 0.32 20.05 -15.46
C LEU A 507 1.09 20.56 -16.68
N ALA A 508 1.84 19.69 -17.33
CA ALA A 508 2.62 20.03 -18.51
C ALA A 508 1.75 20.36 -19.73
N LEU A 509 0.64 19.64 -19.92
CA LEU A 509 -0.36 19.96 -20.95
C LEU A 509 -1.08 21.29 -20.69
N TYR A 510 -1.32 21.60 -19.42
CA TYR A 510 -1.90 22.88 -19.00
C TYR A 510 -0.95 24.06 -19.24
N ASP A 511 0.33 23.93 -18.88
CA ASP A 511 1.31 24.99 -19.16
C ASP A 511 1.56 25.17 -20.66
N ALA A 512 1.42 24.11 -21.46
CA ALA A 512 1.57 24.17 -22.91
C ALA A 512 0.50 25.05 -23.60
N ASP A 513 -0.54 25.44 -22.87
CA ASP A 513 -1.53 26.43 -23.27
C ASP A 513 -1.13 27.80 -22.70
N GLY A 514 -0.32 28.56 -23.46
CA GLY A 514 0.00 29.95 -23.11
C GLY A 514 0.92 30.15 -21.90
N ASN A 515 1.70 29.15 -21.50
CA ASN A 515 2.52 29.17 -20.28
C ASN A 515 1.68 29.49 -19.02
N ALA A 516 0.49 28.90 -18.92
CA ALA A 516 -0.50 29.20 -17.90
C ALA A 516 -0.02 29.00 -16.45
N LEU A 517 0.94 28.11 -16.20
CA LEU A 517 1.51 27.95 -14.84
C LEU A 517 2.34 29.17 -14.42
N ARG A 518 2.80 30.00 -15.34
CA ARG A 518 3.57 31.21 -15.04
C ARG A 518 2.73 32.41 -14.65
N LEU A 519 1.51 32.46 -15.20
CA LEU A 519 0.52 33.49 -14.86
C LEU A 519 -0.07 33.26 -13.47
N THR A 520 0.31 32.15 -12.85
CA THR A 520 -0.12 31.73 -11.53
C THR A 520 0.85 32.28 -10.49
N ARG A 521 0.33 32.98 -9.47
CA ARG A 521 1.13 33.50 -8.35
C ARG A 521 1.63 32.33 -7.49
N ASP A 522 2.72 32.54 -6.76
CA ASP A 522 3.44 31.52 -5.96
C ASP A 522 2.61 30.83 -4.84
N GLU A 523 1.34 31.21 -4.64
CA GLU A 523 0.43 30.71 -3.58
C GLU A 523 -0.86 30.05 -4.13
N LEU A 524 -0.80 29.38 -5.29
CA LEU A 524 -2.01 28.76 -5.85
C LEU A 524 -2.35 27.44 -5.14
N HIS A 525 -3.56 27.36 -4.59
CA HIS A 525 -4.05 26.16 -3.93
C HIS A 525 -4.38 25.07 -4.97
N GLU A 526 -4.27 23.80 -4.58
CA GLU A 526 -4.52 22.64 -5.45
C GLU A 526 -5.93 22.69 -6.08
N ALA A 527 -6.92 23.18 -5.33
CA ALA A 527 -8.31 23.38 -5.78
C ALA A 527 -8.43 24.28 -7.02
N ASP A 528 -7.74 25.42 -7.02
CA ASP A 528 -7.80 26.38 -8.13
C ASP A 528 -7.16 25.81 -9.40
N LEU A 529 -6.15 24.97 -9.23
CA LEU A 529 -5.49 24.32 -10.34
C LEU A 529 -6.38 23.25 -10.97
N TYR A 530 -7.06 22.44 -10.15
CA TYR A 530 -8.06 21.50 -10.67
C TYR A 530 -9.20 22.21 -11.41
N GLU A 531 -9.71 23.33 -10.87
CA GLU A 531 -10.73 24.12 -11.56
C GLU A 531 -10.26 24.54 -12.95
N ARG A 532 -9.07 25.15 -13.01
CA ARG A 532 -8.50 25.67 -14.26
C ARG A 532 -8.21 24.55 -15.26
N LEU A 533 -7.69 23.42 -14.78
CA LEU A 533 -7.47 22.22 -15.59
C LEU A 533 -8.79 21.76 -16.20
N LEU A 534 -9.76 21.37 -15.36
CA LEU A 534 -11.04 20.80 -15.79
C LEU A 534 -11.79 21.75 -16.72
N ARG A 535 -11.84 23.04 -16.38
CA ARG A 535 -12.48 24.08 -17.20
C ARG A 535 -11.79 24.28 -18.54
N GLY A 536 -10.45 24.26 -18.57
CA GLY A 536 -9.68 24.32 -19.82
C GLY A 536 -9.96 23.13 -20.73
N PHE A 537 -10.07 21.92 -20.17
CA PHE A 537 -10.44 20.72 -20.94
C PHE A 537 -11.89 20.78 -21.43
N ALA A 538 -12.85 21.08 -20.55
CA ALA A 538 -14.26 21.21 -20.93
C ALA A 538 -14.45 22.27 -22.04
N ALA A 539 -13.75 23.40 -21.96
CA ALA A 539 -13.77 24.43 -23.01
C ALA A 539 -13.24 23.93 -24.36
N ARG A 540 -12.22 23.08 -24.37
CA ARG A 540 -11.71 22.46 -25.61
C ARG A 540 -12.74 21.52 -26.22
N GLU A 541 -13.38 20.69 -25.41
CA GLU A 541 -14.37 19.71 -25.87
C GLU A 541 -15.64 20.38 -26.42
N VAL A 542 -16.16 21.37 -25.70
CA VAL A 542 -17.32 22.13 -26.18
C VAL A 542 -17.01 22.81 -27.53
N ARG A 543 -15.81 23.36 -27.71
CA ARG A 543 -15.39 23.99 -28.99
C ARG A 543 -15.23 22.99 -30.14
N LYS A 544 -14.86 21.73 -29.86
CA LYS A 544 -14.77 20.68 -30.89
C LYS A 544 -16.16 20.33 -31.43
N THR A 545 -17.13 20.19 -30.53
CA THR A 545 -18.50 19.75 -30.86
C THR A 545 -19.37 20.90 -31.39
N ASN A 546 -19.17 22.13 -30.86
CA ASN A 546 -19.98 23.31 -31.20
C ASN A 546 -19.10 24.47 -31.70
N ARG A 547 -18.86 24.52 -33.01
CA ARG A 547 -18.06 25.60 -33.63
C ARG A 547 -18.87 26.91 -33.71
N GLY A 548 -18.34 27.99 -33.14
CA GLY A 548 -18.86 29.35 -33.33
C GLY A 548 -19.87 29.83 -32.28
N LEU A 549 -19.94 29.21 -31.11
CA LEU A 549 -20.72 29.72 -29.97
C LEU A 549 -20.23 31.12 -29.56
N ALA A 550 -21.16 32.00 -29.18
CA ALA A 550 -20.82 33.26 -28.53
C ALA A 550 -20.16 32.99 -27.16
N ALA A 551 -19.36 33.92 -26.66
CA ALA A 551 -18.58 33.72 -25.44
C ALA A 551 -19.46 33.30 -24.24
N ALA A 552 -20.62 33.93 -24.05
CA ALA A 552 -21.54 33.58 -22.96
C ALA A 552 -22.21 32.20 -23.12
N ASP A 553 -22.45 31.75 -24.36
CA ASP A 553 -23.00 30.41 -24.62
C ASP A 553 -21.93 29.33 -24.43
N LEU A 554 -20.68 29.62 -24.80
CA LEU A 554 -19.54 28.73 -24.55
C LEU A 554 -19.34 28.52 -23.05
N GLU A 555 -19.36 29.60 -22.28
CA GLU A 555 -19.21 29.55 -20.82
C GLU A 555 -20.30 28.70 -20.15
N ARG A 556 -21.56 28.87 -20.56
CA ARG A 556 -22.66 28.02 -20.08
C ARG A 556 -22.47 26.55 -20.44
N ALA A 557 -22.13 26.27 -21.69
CA ALA A 557 -21.92 24.89 -22.14
C ALA A 557 -20.72 24.22 -21.43
N VAL A 558 -19.69 24.98 -21.06
CA VAL A 558 -18.58 24.49 -20.24
C VAL A 558 -19.04 24.15 -18.83
N GLU A 559 -19.85 25.00 -18.20
CA GLU A 559 -20.39 24.72 -16.87
C GLU A 559 -21.36 23.54 -16.84
N ASP A 560 -22.20 23.39 -17.88
CA ASP A 560 -23.10 22.23 -18.03
C ASP A 560 -22.30 20.93 -18.12
N GLU A 561 -21.16 20.98 -18.80
CA GLU A 561 -20.32 19.82 -18.98
C GLU A 561 -19.56 19.45 -17.68
N LEU A 562 -19.06 20.46 -16.95
CA LEU A 562 -18.48 20.25 -15.62
C LEU A 562 -19.51 19.73 -14.61
N LEU A 563 -20.77 20.19 -14.69
CA LEU A 563 -21.85 19.68 -13.86
C LEU A 563 -22.10 18.18 -14.09
N ARG A 564 -22.08 17.72 -15.34
CA ARG A 564 -22.20 16.28 -15.66
C ARG A 564 -21.06 15.45 -15.09
N LEU A 565 -19.83 15.98 -15.14
CA LEU A 565 -18.68 15.34 -14.49
C LEU A 565 -18.83 15.29 -12.97
N SER A 566 -19.32 16.36 -12.34
CA SER A 566 -19.60 16.37 -10.91
C SER A 566 -20.69 15.36 -10.51
N VAL A 567 -21.75 15.24 -11.30
CA VAL A 567 -22.78 14.19 -11.09
C VAL A 567 -22.16 12.79 -11.22
N THR A 568 -21.25 12.59 -12.17
CA THR A 568 -20.51 11.34 -12.33
C THR A 568 -19.65 11.03 -11.10
N ALA A 569 -18.98 12.03 -10.54
CA ALA A 569 -18.22 11.88 -9.29
C ALA A 569 -19.13 11.55 -8.10
N PHE A 570 -20.29 12.20 -7.99
CA PHE A 570 -21.28 11.88 -6.96
C PHE A 570 -21.88 10.48 -7.10
N ALA A 571 -22.10 10.01 -8.34
CA ALA A 571 -22.56 8.66 -8.60
C ALA A 571 -21.59 7.60 -8.03
N MET A 572 -20.28 7.83 -8.17
CA MET A 572 -19.25 6.97 -7.58
C MET A 572 -19.21 7.13 -6.04
N PHE A 573 -19.16 8.38 -5.58
CA PHE A 573 -19.04 8.72 -4.15
C PHE A 573 -20.20 8.17 -3.31
N ASN A 574 -21.45 8.42 -3.70
CA ASN A 574 -22.65 7.99 -2.97
C ASN A 574 -22.85 6.47 -2.96
N ARG A 575 -22.13 5.73 -3.83
CA ARG A 575 -22.09 4.26 -3.82
C ARG A 575 -20.93 3.70 -3.00
N GLY A 576 -20.03 4.55 -2.50
CA GLY A 576 -18.79 4.11 -1.85
C GLY A 576 -17.84 3.40 -2.81
N HIS A 577 -17.91 3.73 -4.11
CA HIS A 577 -17.11 3.12 -5.17
C HIS A 577 -16.24 4.17 -5.86
N GLN A 578 -15.16 3.73 -6.52
CA GLN A 578 -14.34 4.59 -7.40
C GLN A 578 -14.76 4.45 -8.88
N TRP A 579 -15.80 3.67 -9.14
CA TRP A 579 -16.34 3.37 -10.45
C TRP A 579 -17.87 3.36 -10.43
N VAL A 580 -18.49 3.47 -11.60
CA VAL A 580 -19.95 3.41 -11.78
C VAL A 580 -20.29 2.65 -13.06
N ARG A 581 -21.36 1.84 -13.06
CA ARG A 581 -21.82 1.17 -14.30
C ARG A 581 -22.50 2.17 -15.22
N GLU A 582 -22.50 1.88 -16.52
CA GLU A 582 -23.18 2.72 -17.49
C GLU A 582 -24.66 2.93 -17.16
N ALA A 583 -25.41 1.84 -16.90
CA ALA A 583 -26.84 1.92 -16.60
C ALA A 583 -27.13 2.74 -15.33
N ASP A 584 -26.26 2.61 -14.31
CA ASP A 584 -26.37 3.32 -13.04
C ASP A 584 -26.10 4.82 -13.22
N LEU A 585 -25.06 5.18 -13.98
CA LEU A 585 -24.73 6.57 -14.30
C LEU A 585 -25.83 7.22 -15.16
N ASP A 586 -26.39 6.49 -16.11
CA ASP A 586 -27.46 6.99 -16.99
C ASP A 586 -28.77 7.24 -16.20
N ALA A 587 -29.03 6.45 -15.16
CA ALA A 587 -30.13 6.69 -14.23
C ALA A 587 -29.90 7.96 -13.39
N ASP A 588 -28.70 8.12 -12.83
CA ASP A 588 -28.34 9.28 -12.01
C ASP A 588 -28.38 10.60 -12.80
N LEU A 589 -27.81 10.61 -14.01
CA LEU A 589 -27.85 11.77 -14.91
C LEU A 589 -29.28 12.14 -15.31
N ARG A 590 -30.20 11.18 -15.40
CA ARG A 590 -31.62 11.47 -15.66
C ARG A 590 -32.34 12.03 -14.44
N ALA A 591 -32.03 11.50 -13.26
CA ALA A 591 -32.66 11.94 -12.02
C ALA A 591 -32.19 13.33 -11.57
N LEU A 592 -30.89 13.64 -11.70
CA LEU A 592 -30.32 14.90 -11.24
C LEU A 592 -30.33 16.01 -12.30
N LEU A 593 -30.33 15.66 -13.59
CA LEU A 593 -30.33 16.63 -14.71
C LEU A 593 -31.56 16.44 -15.64
N PRO A 594 -32.79 16.71 -15.15
CA PRO A 594 -34.01 16.53 -15.94
C PRO A 594 -34.17 17.56 -17.07
N ALA A 595 -33.58 18.75 -16.94
CA ALA A 595 -33.81 19.90 -17.84
C ALA A 595 -32.83 20.05 -19.02
N ALA A 596 -31.88 19.12 -19.21
CA ALA A 596 -31.02 19.13 -20.40
C ALA A 596 -31.88 18.74 -21.63
N SER A 597 -32.37 19.77 -22.32
CA SER A 597 -33.24 19.74 -23.51
C SER A 597 -33.08 18.48 -24.37
N GLU A 598 -34.19 17.76 -24.56
CA GLU A 598 -34.37 16.84 -25.68
C GLU A 598 -34.23 17.61 -26.99
N THR A 599 -33.02 17.66 -27.56
CA THR A 599 -32.86 18.14 -28.94
C THR A 599 -33.59 17.17 -29.87
N PRO A 600 -34.46 17.63 -30.78
CA PRO A 600 -35.18 16.75 -31.71
C PRO A 600 -34.18 15.97 -32.59
N GLN A 601 -34.40 14.66 -32.62
CA GLN A 601 -33.55 13.63 -33.21
C GLN A 601 -33.32 13.82 -34.72
N PRO A 602 -32.09 13.63 -35.25
CA PRO A 602 -31.89 13.27 -36.65
C PRO A 602 -32.20 11.77 -36.83
N GLN A 603 -33.16 11.44 -37.69
CA GLN A 603 -33.45 10.08 -38.13
C GLN A 603 -32.24 9.53 -38.93
N GLY A 604 -31.49 8.58 -38.37
CA GLY A 604 -30.38 7.93 -39.05
C GLY A 604 -29.92 6.64 -38.36
N PHE A 605 -29.39 5.70 -39.15
CA PHE A 605 -28.93 4.35 -38.77
C PHE A 605 -27.67 4.31 -37.87
N ARG A 606 -27.43 5.30 -37.01
CA ARG A 606 -26.37 5.25 -35.98
C ARG A 606 -26.99 4.91 -34.63
N ARG A 607 -26.40 3.93 -33.92
CA ARG A 607 -26.72 3.63 -32.52
C ARG A 607 -26.63 4.93 -31.72
N VAL A 608 -27.72 5.29 -31.04
CA VAL A 608 -27.79 6.49 -30.19
C VAL A 608 -26.91 6.27 -28.97
N LEU A 609 -26.00 7.22 -28.69
CA LEU A 609 -25.15 7.17 -27.50
C LEU A 609 -26.00 7.49 -26.26
N SER A 610 -25.77 6.77 -25.15
CA SER A 610 -26.39 7.08 -23.85
C SER A 610 -25.90 8.44 -23.30
N ARG A 611 -26.56 9.00 -22.27
CA ARG A 611 -26.09 10.26 -21.65
C ARG A 611 -24.72 10.03 -21.01
N ALA A 612 -24.53 8.86 -20.40
CA ALA A 612 -23.26 8.37 -19.87
C ALA A 612 -22.20 8.26 -20.97
N GLU A 613 -22.49 7.64 -22.12
CA GLU A 613 -21.56 7.56 -23.26
C GLU A 613 -21.20 8.94 -23.83
N THR A 614 -22.12 9.90 -23.77
CA THR A 614 -21.88 11.28 -24.23
C THR A 614 -20.93 12.02 -23.30
N VAL A 615 -21.16 11.93 -21.98
CA VAL A 615 -20.26 12.51 -20.96
C VAL A 615 -18.87 11.89 -21.08
N ILE A 616 -18.79 10.58 -21.30
CA ILE A 616 -17.51 9.87 -21.19
C ILE A 616 -16.72 9.88 -22.48
N GLY A 617 -17.40 9.84 -23.63
CA GLY A 617 -16.76 10.02 -24.93
C GLY A 617 -16.10 11.40 -25.10
N GLY A 618 -16.53 12.40 -24.31
CA GLY A 618 -15.96 13.74 -24.30
C GLY A 618 -14.77 13.92 -23.35
N PHE A 619 -14.58 13.08 -22.33
CA PHE A 619 -13.60 13.36 -21.28
C PHE A 619 -12.48 12.36 -21.17
N PHE A 620 -11.25 12.87 -21.38
CA PHE A 620 -10.02 12.17 -21.06
C PHE A 620 -9.98 11.66 -19.60
N PHE A 621 -10.63 12.35 -18.65
CA PHE A 621 -10.57 12.03 -17.23
C PHE A 621 -11.35 10.79 -16.82
N VAL A 622 -12.21 10.24 -17.68
CA VAL A 622 -13.02 9.07 -17.33
C VAL A 622 -12.61 7.91 -18.22
N HIS A 623 -12.05 6.86 -17.62
CA HIS A 623 -11.76 5.60 -18.30
C HIS A 623 -13.02 4.75 -18.36
N ALA A 624 -13.32 4.21 -19.54
CA ALA A 624 -14.34 3.18 -19.71
C ALA A 624 -13.66 1.80 -19.68
N THR A 625 -14.03 1.00 -18.71
CA THR A 625 -13.64 -0.40 -18.60
C THR A 625 -14.79 -1.27 -19.08
N GLU A 626 -14.51 -2.22 -19.98
CA GLU A 626 -15.50 -3.20 -20.42
C GLU A 626 -15.15 -4.55 -19.81
N ALA A 627 -16.02 -5.08 -18.95
CA ALA A 627 -15.90 -6.42 -18.40
C ALA A 627 -16.89 -7.37 -19.07
N LEU A 628 -16.43 -8.58 -19.40
CA LEU A 628 -17.29 -9.67 -19.89
C LEU A 628 -17.79 -10.48 -18.70
N ARG A 629 -19.09 -10.44 -18.43
CA ARG A 629 -19.75 -11.27 -17.42
C ARG A 629 -20.90 -12.02 -18.09
N GLU A 630 -20.88 -13.35 -18.03
CA GLU A 630 -21.94 -14.22 -18.58
C GLU A 630 -22.35 -13.84 -20.03
N GLU A 631 -21.36 -13.57 -20.89
CA GLU A 631 -21.53 -13.13 -22.30
C GLU A 631 -22.06 -11.69 -22.51
N GLU A 632 -22.44 -10.96 -21.45
CA GLU A 632 -22.77 -9.53 -21.53
C GLU A 632 -21.55 -8.64 -21.25
N ARG A 633 -21.41 -7.57 -22.05
CA ARG A 633 -20.39 -6.52 -21.83
C ARG A 633 -20.92 -5.49 -20.84
N LEU A 634 -20.45 -5.55 -19.60
CA LEU A 634 -20.70 -4.53 -18.60
C LEU A 634 -19.68 -3.40 -18.77
N LYS A 635 -20.14 -2.21 -19.13
CA LYS A 635 -19.30 -1.00 -19.13
C LYS A 635 -19.32 -0.36 -17.74
N THR A 636 -18.15 -0.17 -17.17
CA THR A 636 -17.92 0.62 -15.96
C THR A 636 -17.04 1.82 -16.30
N TYR A 637 -17.21 2.87 -15.52
CA TYR A 637 -16.56 4.14 -15.72
C TYR A 637 -15.84 4.55 -14.44
N GLU A 638 -14.63 5.08 -14.56
CA GLU A 638 -13.79 5.49 -13.43
C GLU A 638 -12.98 6.75 -13.78
N PHE A 639 -12.70 7.63 -12.81
CA PHE A 639 -11.77 8.73 -13.03
C PHE A 639 -10.31 8.26 -13.11
N LEU A 640 -9.54 8.80 -14.06
CA LEU A 640 -8.10 8.52 -14.22
C LEU A 640 -7.29 8.76 -12.94
N HIS A 641 -7.74 9.68 -12.09
CA HIS A 641 -7.15 9.91 -10.78
C HIS A 641 -8.24 10.25 -9.75
N ALA A 642 -8.12 9.68 -8.55
CA ALA A 642 -9.14 9.77 -7.50
C ALA A 642 -9.41 11.22 -7.07
N THR A 643 -8.38 12.08 -7.02
CA THR A 643 -8.54 13.47 -6.57
C THR A 643 -9.39 14.31 -7.52
N PHE A 644 -9.53 13.95 -8.81
CA PHE A 644 -10.49 14.63 -9.69
C PHE A 644 -11.92 14.39 -9.23
N SER A 645 -12.24 13.15 -8.86
CA SER A 645 -13.56 12.81 -8.34
C SER A 645 -13.84 13.54 -7.03
N GLU A 646 -12.85 13.60 -6.13
CA GLU A 646 -12.96 14.29 -4.84
C GLU A 646 -13.13 15.81 -5.03
N TYR A 647 -12.35 16.41 -5.92
CA TYR A 647 -12.50 17.81 -6.29
C TYR A 647 -13.86 18.11 -6.92
N LEU A 648 -14.34 17.26 -7.85
CA LEU A 648 -15.63 17.43 -8.51
C LEU A 648 -16.83 17.29 -7.56
N VAL A 649 -16.72 16.43 -6.54
CA VAL A 649 -17.69 16.35 -5.43
C VAL A 649 -17.70 17.66 -4.66
N ALA A 650 -16.53 18.12 -4.19
CA ALA A 650 -16.41 19.36 -3.44
C ALA A 650 -16.90 20.58 -4.26
N ARG A 651 -16.56 20.64 -5.56
CA ARG A 651 -16.95 21.69 -6.49
C ARG A 651 -18.47 21.84 -6.59
N LEU A 652 -19.19 20.72 -6.76
CA LEU A 652 -20.66 20.79 -6.89
C LEU A 652 -21.30 21.20 -5.57
N VAL A 653 -20.82 20.69 -4.43
CA VAL A 653 -21.31 21.13 -3.11
C VAL A 653 -21.05 22.63 -2.91
N LEU A 654 -19.84 23.12 -3.21
CA LEU A 654 -19.50 24.53 -3.09
C LEU A 654 -20.34 25.43 -3.99
N ARG A 655 -20.66 24.97 -5.20
CA ARG A 655 -21.54 25.69 -6.12
C ARG A 655 -22.94 25.83 -5.52
N GLU A 656 -23.53 24.73 -5.06
CA GLU A 656 -24.85 24.76 -4.41
C GLU A 656 -24.85 25.63 -3.14
N LEU A 657 -23.77 25.60 -2.34
CA LEU A 657 -23.63 26.46 -1.17
C LEU A 657 -23.46 27.94 -1.52
N SER A 658 -22.77 28.25 -2.63
CA SER A 658 -22.61 29.62 -3.12
C SER A 658 -23.93 30.17 -3.65
N ASP A 659 -24.64 29.38 -4.45
CA ASP A 659 -25.98 29.72 -4.97
C ASP A 659 -26.97 29.92 -3.80
N LEU A 660 -26.92 29.05 -2.78
CA LEU A 660 -27.71 29.18 -1.56
C LEU A 660 -27.36 30.45 -0.76
N ALA A 661 -26.07 30.80 -0.66
CA ALA A 661 -25.64 32.02 0.01
C ALA A 661 -26.14 33.29 -0.73
N ASP A 662 -26.10 33.27 -2.07
CA ASP A 662 -26.63 34.36 -2.90
C ASP A 662 -28.15 34.49 -2.77
N GLU A 663 -28.89 33.37 -2.75
CA GLU A 663 -30.33 33.35 -2.51
C GLU A 663 -30.70 33.90 -1.12
N LEU A 664 -29.95 33.51 -0.09
CA LEU A 664 -30.13 34.01 1.28
C LEU A 664 -29.86 35.52 1.38
N ALA A 665 -28.77 35.99 0.77
CA ALA A 665 -28.43 37.42 0.72
C ALA A 665 -29.53 38.22 -0.01
N PHE A 666 -30.05 37.68 -1.11
CA PHE A 666 -31.17 38.28 -1.84
C PHE A 666 -32.46 38.27 -1.02
N ALA A 667 -32.79 37.16 -0.34
CA ALA A 667 -33.98 37.03 0.49
C ALA A 667 -33.96 37.99 1.69
N ALA A 668 -32.81 38.18 2.33
CA ALA A 668 -32.62 39.11 3.44
C ALA A 668 -32.94 40.57 3.05
N SER A 669 -32.79 40.92 1.77
CA SER A 669 -33.13 42.26 1.26
C SER A 669 -34.62 42.50 1.02
N ARG A 670 -35.47 41.45 1.12
CA ARG A 670 -36.90 41.53 0.79
C ARG A 670 -37.81 41.60 2.01
N HIS A 671 -38.94 42.28 1.85
CA HIS A 671 -40.00 42.38 2.86
C HIS A 671 -40.76 41.06 3.08
N ARG A 672 -40.71 40.14 2.10
CA ARG A 672 -41.29 38.79 2.17
C ARG A 672 -40.29 37.79 1.58
N PRO A 673 -39.41 37.20 2.41
CA PRO A 673 -38.40 36.25 1.93
C PRO A 673 -39.08 34.96 1.47
N ALA A 674 -38.65 34.43 0.33
CA ALA A 674 -38.96 33.06 -0.07
C ALA A 674 -37.96 32.12 0.61
N ARG A 675 -38.37 30.89 0.94
CA ARG A 675 -37.42 29.88 1.43
C ARG A 675 -36.56 29.39 0.26
N PRO A 676 -35.24 29.27 0.44
CA PRO A 676 -34.36 28.67 -0.56
C PRO A 676 -34.76 27.22 -0.87
N ASP A 677 -34.45 26.74 -2.08
CA ASP A 677 -34.66 25.34 -2.44
C ASP A 677 -33.46 24.48 -2.04
N GLU A 678 -33.62 23.67 -0.99
CA GLU A 678 -32.59 22.77 -0.47
C GLU A 678 -32.67 21.35 -1.07
N SER A 679 -33.60 21.12 -2.01
CA SER A 679 -33.96 19.77 -2.45
C SER A 679 -32.81 19.06 -3.15
N PHE A 680 -32.01 19.80 -3.92
CA PHE A 680 -30.85 19.26 -4.62
C PHE A 680 -29.70 18.95 -3.66
N LEU A 681 -29.41 19.86 -2.72
CA LEU A 681 -28.39 19.64 -1.68
C LEU A 681 -28.68 18.37 -0.86
N TYR A 682 -29.94 18.14 -0.50
CA TYR A 682 -30.35 16.90 0.17
C TYR A 682 -30.16 15.66 -0.68
N ALA A 683 -30.50 15.71 -1.98
CA ALA A 683 -30.30 14.58 -2.88
C ALA A 683 -28.82 14.17 -2.96
N LEU A 684 -27.91 15.16 -2.97
CA LEU A 684 -26.47 14.92 -3.01
C LEU A 684 -25.91 14.38 -1.67
N LEU A 685 -26.31 14.97 -0.54
CA LEU A 685 -25.66 14.77 0.76
C LEU A 685 -26.29 13.70 1.65
N SER A 686 -27.32 12.98 1.18
CA SER A 686 -28.07 12.02 2.02
C SER A 686 -27.71 10.55 1.83
N PHE A 687 -26.64 10.21 1.13
CA PHE A 687 -26.26 8.79 0.88
C PHE A 687 -24.92 8.37 1.48
N ALA A 688 -23.96 9.28 1.60
CA ALA A 688 -22.63 9.00 2.17
C ALA A 688 -22.08 10.22 2.91
N ALA A 689 -21.22 10.01 3.91
CA ALA A 689 -20.60 11.11 4.64
C ALA A 689 -19.35 11.66 3.91
N LEU A 690 -19.31 12.96 3.63
CA LEU A 690 -18.22 13.68 2.96
C LEU A 690 -16.87 13.49 3.66
N VAL A 691 -16.89 13.38 5.00
CA VAL A 691 -15.71 13.19 5.85
C VAL A 691 -14.88 11.96 5.51
N VAL A 692 -15.46 10.94 4.88
CA VAL A 692 -14.73 9.72 4.45
C VAL A 692 -13.54 10.04 3.55
N ARG A 693 -13.63 11.12 2.79
CA ARG A 693 -12.58 11.57 1.87
C ARG A 693 -12.01 12.88 2.38
N GLU A 694 -10.90 12.80 3.10
CA GLU A 694 -10.20 13.97 3.67
C GLU A 694 -10.00 15.10 2.65
N ARG A 695 -9.63 14.76 1.41
CA ARG A 695 -9.44 15.76 0.34
C ARG A 695 -10.72 16.53 -0.03
N VAL A 696 -11.89 15.89 0.05
CA VAL A 696 -13.16 16.59 -0.16
C VAL A 696 -13.32 17.66 0.91
N VAL A 697 -13.04 17.33 2.18
CA VAL A 697 -13.07 18.28 3.30
C VAL A 697 -12.10 19.44 3.07
N ASP A 698 -10.87 19.15 2.63
CA ASP A 698 -9.87 20.19 2.32
C ASP A 698 -10.32 21.16 1.23
N PHE A 699 -10.88 20.63 0.13
CA PHE A 699 -11.38 21.46 -0.95
C PHE A 699 -12.59 22.29 -0.54
N LEU A 700 -13.50 21.73 0.26
CA LEU A 700 -14.64 22.45 0.82
C LEU A 700 -14.17 23.58 1.74
N ARG A 701 -13.25 23.29 2.68
CA ARG A 701 -12.68 24.29 3.60
C ARG A 701 -12.04 25.45 2.84
N TYR A 702 -11.22 25.13 1.85
CA TYR A 702 -10.58 26.14 1.01
C TYR A 702 -11.62 26.95 0.23
N GLY A 703 -12.54 26.28 -0.45
CA GLY A 703 -13.55 26.92 -1.29
C GLY A 703 -14.49 27.83 -0.52
N MET A 704 -15.00 27.40 0.64
CA MET A 704 -15.92 28.22 1.45
C MET A 704 -15.26 29.53 1.91
N ARG A 705 -13.97 29.50 2.26
CA ARG A 705 -13.22 30.70 2.72
C ARG A 705 -12.84 31.67 1.60
N HIS A 706 -12.69 31.19 0.36
CA HIS A 706 -12.14 31.98 -0.74
C HIS A 706 -13.15 32.30 -1.85
N GLN A 707 -14.21 31.50 -2.02
CA GLN A 707 -15.20 31.64 -3.09
C GLN A 707 -16.50 32.28 -2.59
N ILE A 708 -16.84 32.12 -1.31
CA ILE A 708 -18.05 32.70 -0.70
C ILE A 708 -17.66 33.98 0.07
N PRO A 709 -18.28 35.15 -0.21
CA PRO A 709 -18.03 36.37 0.55
C PRO A 709 -18.36 36.19 2.05
N ALA A 710 -17.62 36.85 2.94
CA ALA A 710 -17.77 36.70 4.39
C ALA A 710 -19.21 36.95 4.92
N ASP A 711 -19.90 37.93 4.34
CA ASP A 711 -21.30 38.23 4.67
C ASP A 711 -22.23 37.07 4.24
N GLY A 712 -22.02 36.52 3.05
CA GLY A 712 -22.76 35.35 2.54
C GLY A 712 -22.46 34.10 3.35
N LEU A 713 -21.21 33.88 3.74
CA LEU A 713 -20.79 32.75 4.58
C LEU A 713 -21.44 32.81 5.97
N SER A 714 -21.60 34.00 6.53
CA SER A 714 -22.30 34.20 7.81
C SER A 714 -23.78 33.85 7.74
N LEU A 715 -24.46 34.24 6.65
CA LEU A 715 -25.85 33.87 6.40
C LEU A 715 -26.01 32.38 6.15
N LEU A 716 -25.11 31.80 5.34
CA LEU A 716 -25.07 30.38 5.07
C LEU A 716 -24.88 29.57 6.35
N ARG A 717 -23.97 29.98 7.24
CA ARG A 717 -23.75 29.31 8.54
C ARG A 717 -25.02 29.27 9.38
N GLN A 718 -25.72 30.39 9.51
CA GLN A 718 -26.99 30.45 10.25
C GLN A 718 -28.02 29.49 9.66
N HIS A 719 -28.14 29.47 8.33
CA HIS A 719 -29.05 28.57 7.65
C HIS A 719 -28.65 27.09 7.82
N LEU A 720 -27.36 26.74 7.72
CA LEU A 720 -26.86 25.39 7.98
C LEU A 720 -27.20 24.89 9.40
N HIS A 721 -27.16 25.77 10.41
CA HIS A 721 -27.62 25.43 11.76
C HIS A 721 -29.11 25.11 11.80
N GLU A 722 -29.95 25.88 11.10
CA GLU A 722 -31.39 25.60 10.99
C GLU A 722 -31.65 24.25 10.29
N LEU A 723 -30.89 23.95 9.23
CA LEU A 723 -30.96 22.67 8.52
C LEU A 723 -30.54 21.51 9.41
N PHE A 724 -29.45 21.70 10.16
CA PHE A 724 -28.94 20.69 11.08
C PHE A 724 -29.94 20.40 12.20
N ALA A 725 -30.49 21.43 12.84
CA ALA A 725 -31.47 21.31 13.90
C ALA A 725 -32.77 20.60 13.45
N THR A 726 -33.13 20.72 12.17
CA THR A 726 -34.33 20.11 11.58
C THR A 726 -34.05 18.88 10.72
N SER A 727 -32.80 18.42 10.65
CA SER A 727 -32.33 17.37 9.73
C SER A 727 -33.01 16.02 9.90
N LEU A 728 -33.55 15.73 11.10
CA LEU A 728 -34.24 14.48 11.42
C LEU A 728 -35.77 14.54 11.22
N MET A 729 -36.30 15.71 10.85
CA MET A 729 -37.74 15.91 10.65
C MET A 729 -38.17 15.38 9.26
N PRO A 730 -39.44 14.96 9.10
CA PRO A 730 -39.96 14.54 7.80
C PRO A 730 -39.82 15.64 6.74
N ARG A 731 -39.33 15.28 5.56
CA ARG A 731 -39.20 16.18 4.41
C ARG A 731 -40.35 15.99 3.42
N PRO A 732 -40.81 17.07 2.74
CA PRO A 732 -41.73 16.95 1.62
C PRO A 732 -41.01 16.27 0.43
N GLY A 733 -41.79 15.67 -0.47
CA GLY A 733 -41.25 15.07 -1.70
C GLY A 733 -40.61 16.10 -2.63
N SER A 734 -39.65 15.65 -3.42
CA SER A 734 -38.80 16.47 -4.29
C SER A 734 -38.79 15.93 -5.73
N VAL A 735 -38.48 16.80 -6.69
CA VAL A 735 -38.23 16.41 -8.09
C VAL A 735 -37.03 15.45 -8.24
N TYR A 736 -36.15 15.42 -7.23
CA TYR A 736 -34.94 14.58 -7.20
C TYR A 736 -35.14 13.23 -6.47
N ASP A 737 -36.36 12.88 -6.03
CA ASP A 737 -36.63 11.62 -5.31
C ASP A 737 -36.34 10.35 -6.14
N GLY A 738 -36.23 10.51 -7.47
CA GLY A 738 -35.78 9.46 -8.38
C GLY A 738 -34.28 9.14 -8.30
N TYR A 739 -33.47 9.99 -7.67
CA TYR A 739 -32.04 9.75 -7.46
C TYR A 739 -31.83 8.79 -6.28
N GLN A 740 -31.51 7.54 -6.60
CA GLN A 740 -31.30 6.46 -5.63
C GLN A 740 -30.03 5.68 -5.98
N PRO A 741 -28.84 6.26 -5.75
CA PRO A 741 -27.57 5.67 -6.15
C PRO A 741 -27.26 4.36 -5.41
N ALA A 742 -27.70 4.26 -4.15
CA ALA A 742 -27.55 3.08 -3.31
C ALA A 742 -28.85 2.82 -2.55
N HIS A 743 -29.06 1.57 -2.15
CA HIS A 743 -30.17 1.22 -1.27
C HIS A 743 -29.86 1.69 0.15
N ALA A 744 -30.44 2.81 0.55
CA ALA A 744 -30.29 3.38 1.88
C ALA A 744 -31.67 3.53 2.55
N ASP A 745 -31.79 3.05 3.78
CA ASP A 745 -32.99 3.26 4.57
C ASP A 745 -33.06 4.71 5.09
N ALA A 746 -34.25 5.11 5.55
CA ALA A 746 -34.44 6.48 6.04
C ALA A 746 -33.49 6.87 7.19
N PRO A 747 -33.22 6.01 8.20
CA PRO A 747 -32.24 6.31 9.25
C PRO A 747 -30.82 6.55 8.72
N THR A 748 -30.34 5.74 7.78
CA THR A 748 -29.03 5.93 7.13
C THR A 748 -28.98 7.26 6.39
N ARG A 749 -30.04 7.60 5.65
CA ARG A 749 -30.10 8.89 4.93
C ARG A 749 -30.10 10.09 5.87
N CYS A 750 -30.83 10.01 6.97
CA CYS A 750 -30.84 11.03 8.02
C CYS A 750 -29.45 11.16 8.67
N ALA A 751 -28.78 10.04 8.93
CA ALA A 751 -27.43 10.02 9.51
C ALA A 751 -26.40 10.71 8.58
N ALA A 752 -26.33 10.29 7.31
CA ALA A 752 -25.41 10.88 6.33
C ALA A 752 -25.67 12.37 6.13
N TYR A 753 -26.94 12.76 5.94
CA TYR A 753 -27.30 14.16 5.71
C TYR A 753 -26.96 15.05 6.92
N SER A 754 -27.33 14.64 8.12
CA SER A 754 -27.04 15.41 9.33
C SER A 754 -25.55 15.49 9.65
N ALA A 755 -24.77 14.43 9.41
CA ALA A 755 -23.31 14.45 9.55
C ALA A 755 -22.65 15.42 8.55
N ASN A 756 -23.14 15.45 7.30
CA ASN A 756 -22.65 16.37 6.28
C ASN A 756 -23.00 17.83 6.61
N LEU A 757 -24.22 18.10 7.11
CA LEU A 757 -24.58 19.45 7.57
C LEU A 757 -23.74 19.91 8.76
N LEU A 758 -23.41 19.01 9.70
CA LEU A 758 -22.49 19.32 10.80
C LEU A 758 -21.12 19.72 10.25
N LEU A 759 -20.56 18.90 9.37
CA LEU A 759 -19.28 19.17 8.73
C LEU A 759 -19.27 20.55 8.07
N LEU A 760 -20.27 20.83 7.22
CA LEU A 760 -20.37 22.11 6.52
C LEU A 760 -20.51 23.29 7.48
N SER A 761 -21.23 23.12 8.60
CA SER A 761 -21.35 24.14 9.64
C SER A 761 -20.00 24.43 10.30
N VAL A 762 -19.24 23.38 10.63
CA VAL A 762 -17.89 23.48 11.22
C VAL A 762 -16.93 24.16 10.26
N LEU A 763 -16.94 23.78 8.97
CA LEU A 763 -16.09 24.38 7.94
C LEU A 763 -16.42 25.86 7.66
N ALA A 764 -17.69 26.25 7.83
CA ALA A 764 -18.14 27.64 7.68
C ALA A 764 -17.80 28.53 8.89
N ALA A 765 -17.35 27.97 10.01
CA ALA A 765 -17.07 28.71 11.23
C ALA A 765 -15.59 29.10 11.36
N ASP A 766 -15.32 30.26 11.97
CA ASP A 766 -13.96 30.74 12.29
C ASP A 766 -13.40 30.12 13.58
N GLY A 767 -14.21 29.32 14.30
CA GLY A 767 -13.85 28.69 15.56
C GLY A 767 -14.96 27.76 16.09
N PRO A 768 -14.80 27.21 17.31
CA PRO A 768 -15.77 26.29 17.89
C PRO A 768 -17.17 26.88 17.99
N ILE A 769 -18.17 26.11 17.57
CA ILE A 769 -19.60 26.46 17.55
C ILE A 769 -20.23 26.01 18.87
N PRO A 770 -20.82 26.91 19.66
CA PRO A 770 -21.57 26.54 20.86
C PRO A 770 -22.79 25.67 20.50
N GLY A 771 -23.04 24.60 21.27
CA GLY A 771 -24.16 23.70 20.99
C GLY A 771 -25.54 24.37 20.99
N ALA A 772 -25.71 25.44 21.78
CA ALA A 772 -26.94 26.24 21.78
C ALA A 772 -27.19 26.94 20.44
N GLU A 773 -26.12 27.36 19.75
CA GLU A 773 -26.20 27.96 18.41
C GLU A 773 -26.48 26.89 17.36
N LEU A 774 -25.75 25.75 17.43
CA LEU A 774 -25.87 24.65 16.48
C LEU A 774 -27.28 24.02 16.45
N PHE A 775 -27.94 23.88 17.60
CA PHE A 775 -29.29 23.31 17.70
C PHE A 775 -30.40 24.36 17.73
N CYS A 776 -30.07 25.65 17.56
CA CYS A 776 -31.02 26.77 17.69
C CYS A 776 -31.86 26.72 18.98
N GLY A 777 -31.26 26.31 20.10
CA GLY A 777 -31.96 25.96 21.35
C GLY A 777 -31.18 26.34 22.61
N THR A 778 -31.58 25.82 23.78
CA THR A 778 -30.86 26.09 25.04
C THR A 778 -29.73 25.07 25.29
N GLY A 779 -28.71 25.45 26.08
CA GLY A 779 -27.54 24.59 26.35
C GLY A 779 -27.86 23.16 26.86
N PRO A 780 -28.78 22.97 27.82
CA PRO A 780 -29.15 21.62 28.27
C PRO A 780 -29.82 20.75 27.19
N GLU A 781 -30.70 21.34 26.38
CA GLU A 781 -31.39 20.65 25.27
C GLU A 781 -30.42 20.29 24.14
N ALA A 782 -29.40 21.13 23.92
CA ALA A 782 -28.34 20.86 22.94
C ALA A 782 -27.54 19.60 23.28
N ASN A 783 -27.19 19.38 24.55
CA ASN A 783 -26.47 18.16 24.96
C ASN A 783 -27.31 16.89 24.75
N GLU A 784 -28.61 16.93 25.04
CA GLU A 784 -29.50 15.77 24.80
C GLU A 784 -29.68 15.52 23.30
N SER A 785 -29.85 16.57 22.51
CA SER A 785 -29.98 16.49 21.06
C SER A 785 -28.70 15.96 20.41
N TRP A 786 -27.54 16.39 20.89
CA TRP A 786 -26.24 15.86 20.50
C TRP A 786 -26.13 14.37 20.78
N ARG A 787 -26.46 13.93 22.00
CA ARG A 787 -26.43 12.50 22.35
C ARG A 787 -27.31 11.66 21.43
N LYS A 788 -28.49 12.14 21.06
CA LYS A 788 -29.40 11.44 20.14
C LYS A 788 -28.78 11.30 18.75
N ILE A 789 -28.26 12.39 18.19
CA ILE A 789 -27.73 12.39 16.83
C ILE A 789 -26.38 11.66 16.71
N ALA A 790 -25.49 11.81 17.71
CA ALA A 790 -24.22 11.08 17.75
C ALA A 790 -24.43 9.56 17.83
N ARG A 791 -25.44 9.10 18.57
CA ARG A 791 -25.82 7.67 18.62
C ARG A 791 -26.45 7.18 17.33
N LEU A 792 -27.21 8.03 16.63
CA LEU A 792 -27.70 7.71 15.29
C LEU A 792 -26.52 7.51 14.34
N TRP A 793 -25.55 8.43 14.31
CA TRP A 793 -24.36 8.30 13.47
C TRP A 793 -23.56 7.05 13.78
N HIS A 794 -23.26 6.80 15.05
CA HIS A 794 -22.54 5.59 15.46
C HIS A 794 -23.28 4.29 15.06
N ALA A 795 -24.62 4.32 15.02
CA ALA A 795 -25.43 3.16 14.66
C ALA A 795 -25.60 2.95 13.14
N GLN A 796 -25.59 4.02 12.35
CA GLN A 796 -25.98 4.00 10.94
C GLN A 796 -24.82 4.25 9.96
N LEU A 797 -23.82 5.04 10.36
CA LEU A 797 -22.62 5.25 9.53
C LEU A 797 -21.76 3.99 9.52
N THR A 798 -21.07 3.77 8.40
CA THR A 798 -20.04 2.74 8.33
C THR A 798 -18.89 3.05 9.30
N ARG A 799 -18.09 2.04 9.65
CA ARG A 799 -16.92 2.24 10.54
C ARG A 799 -15.95 3.30 10.01
N ALA A 800 -15.73 3.32 8.69
CA ALA A 800 -14.86 4.30 8.05
C ALA A 800 -15.44 5.71 8.13
N GLU A 801 -16.75 5.88 7.87
CA GLU A 801 -17.44 7.16 8.01
C GLU A 801 -17.42 7.69 9.45
N TRP A 802 -17.68 6.82 10.42
CA TRP A 802 -17.65 7.16 11.84
C TRP A 802 -16.25 7.60 12.28
N ALA A 803 -15.23 6.79 12.00
CA ALA A 803 -13.85 7.10 12.36
C ALA A 803 -13.38 8.41 11.70
N ALA A 804 -13.71 8.62 10.42
CA ALA A 804 -13.39 9.86 9.72
C ALA A 804 -14.10 11.06 10.36
N LEU A 805 -15.39 10.95 10.70
CA LEU A 805 -16.14 12.02 11.36
C LEU A 805 -15.50 12.43 12.70
N THR A 806 -15.17 11.46 13.55
CA THR A 806 -14.55 11.72 14.86
C THR A 806 -13.11 12.24 14.76
N ASN A 807 -12.42 11.97 13.64
CA ASN A 807 -11.08 12.46 13.39
C ASN A 807 -11.07 13.89 12.80
N THR A 808 -12.13 14.27 12.06
CA THR A 808 -12.25 15.61 11.46
C THR A 808 -12.91 16.62 12.41
N VAL A 809 -13.88 16.17 13.22
CA VAL A 809 -14.69 17.05 14.07
C VAL A 809 -14.46 16.72 15.54
N ARG A 810 -14.12 17.74 16.33
CA ARG A 810 -13.93 17.64 17.77
C ARG A 810 -15.14 18.18 18.52
N VAL A 811 -15.53 17.47 19.57
CA VAL A 811 -16.57 17.90 20.51
C VAL A 811 -15.96 18.06 21.89
N ARG A 812 -16.13 19.24 22.49
CA ARG A 812 -15.70 19.54 23.85
C ARG A 812 -16.91 19.77 24.74
N HIS A 813 -16.98 19.04 25.84
CA HIS A 813 -17.95 19.29 26.90
C HIS A 813 -17.28 19.96 28.08
N PHE A 814 -17.92 20.95 28.68
CA PHE A 814 -17.38 21.64 29.85
C PHE A 814 -18.50 22.15 30.76
N LEU A 815 -18.14 22.49 31.99
CA LEU A 815 -19.06 23.09 32.96
C LEU A 815 -18.90 24.61 32.96
N ASN A 816 -20.01 25.32 32.85
CA ASN A 816 -20.10 26.75 33.13
C ASN A 816 -21.02 26.95 34.36
N GLY A 817 -20.40 27.13 35.53
CA GLY A 817 -21.10 27.06 36.81
C GLY A 817 -21.67 25.66 37.06
N ARG A 818 -23.00 25.54 37.18
CA ARG A 818 -23.72 24.26 37.34
C ARG A 818 -24.31 23.72 36.02
N LYS A 819 -24.12 24.42 34.91
CA LYS A 819 -24.69 24.03 33.61
C LYS A 819 -23.63 23.36 32.76
N ARG A 820 -23.99 22.21 32.18
CA ARG A 820 -23.20 21.54 31.15
C ARG A 820 -23.36 22.29 29.83
N MET A 821 -22.22 22.64 29.23
CA MET A 821 -22.13 23.25 27.92
C MET A 821 -21.36 22.31 26.98
N MET A 822 -21.56 22.52 25.69
CA MET A 822 -20.80 21.85 24.65
C MET A 822 -20.46 22.83 23.55
N GLU A 823 -19.38 22.54 22.86
CA GLU A 823 -18.99 23.20 21.62
C GLU A 823 -18.41 22.16 20.66
N VAL A 824 -18.54 22.45 19.37
CA VAL A 824 -18.09 21.58 18.29
C VAL A 824 -17.21 22.39 17.36
N GLY A 825 -16.05 21.86 16.98
CA GLY A 825 -15.10 22.54 16.10
C GLY A 825 -14.33 21.55 15.25
N GLU A 826 -13.45 22.09 14.42
CA GLU A 826 -12.50 21.29 13.67
C GLU A 826 -11.45 20.68 14.61
N GLU A 827 -11.02 19.45 14.33
CA GLU A 827 -9.88 18.87 15.03
C GLU A 827 -8.56 19.49 14.54
N THR A 828 -7.83 20.13 15.45
CA THR A 828 -6.58 20.86 15.15
C THR A 828 -5.34 20.20 15.75
N GLY A 829 -5.46 19.01 16.35
CA GLY A 829 -4.36 18.29 16.99
C GLY A 829 -4.01 18.82 18.39
N GLU A 830 -4.93 19.56 19.01
CA GLU A 830 -4.83 20.02 20.39
C GLU A 830 -4.94 18.85 21.37
N SER A 831 -4.15 18.84 22.44
CA SER A 831 -4.24 17.83 23.50
C SER A 831 -5.67 17.69 24.06
N PHE A 832 -6.02 16.47 24.47
CA PHE A 832 -7.31 16.19 25.09
C PHE A 832 -7.20 16.27 26.62
N HIS A 833 -8.07 17.07 27.26
CA HIS A 833 -8.10 17.13 28.73
C HIS A 833 -9.18 16.20 29.28
N LEU A 834 -8.87 15.36 30.27
CA LEU A 834 -9.88 14.50 30.90
C LEU A 834 -11.05 15.27 31.53
N ARG A 835 -10.87 16.54 31.88
CA ARG A 835 -11.95 17.42 32.33
C ARG A 835 -13.00 17.68 31.25
N ASP A 836 -12.66 17.49 29.98
CA ASP A 836 -13.56 17.64 28.83
C ASP A 836 -14.56 16.46 28.75
N LEU A 837 -14.31 15.37 29.50
CA LEU A 837 -15.30 14.33 29.78
C LEU A 837 -16.20 14.72 30.98
N ALA A 838 -16.58 16.00 31.06
CA ALA A 838 -17.30 16.62 32.20
C ALA A 838 -18.66 16.00 32.59
N PHE A 839 -19.09 14.95 31.88
CA PHE A 839 -20.40 14.31 31.98
C PHE A 839 -20.42 12.97 32.74
N TYR A 840 -19.29 12.44 33.20
CA TYR A 840 -19.28 11.19 34.00
C TYR A 840 -20.03 11.32 35.34
N SER A 841 -20.31 12.55 35.79
CA SER A 841 -21.06 12.84 37.01
C SER A 841 -22.55 13.14 36.78
N TRP A 842 -23.02 13.33 35.55
CA TRP A 842 -24.42 13.69 35.28
C TRP A 842 -25.35 12.46 35.28
N PRO A 843 -26.52 12.49 35.96
CA PRO A 843 -27.21 13.66 36.53
C PRO A 843 -26.93 13.93 38.02
N ARG A 844 -25.92 13.31 38.64
CA ARG A 844 -25.60 13.54 40.06
C ARG A 844 -24.96 14.93 40.24
N ASP A 845 -25.28 15.56 41.37
CA ASP A 845 -24.70 16.86 41.76
C ASP A 845 -23.18 16.70 41.85
N VAL A 846 -22.45 17.46 41.03
CA VAL A 846 -21.00 17.38 40.93
C VAL A 846 -20.43 17.87 42.25
N GLY A 847 -19.92 16.94 43.07
CA GLY A 847 -19.08 17.32 44.21
C GLY A 847 -17.96 18.24 43.73
N ALA A 848 -17.60 19.24 44.53
CA ALA A 848 -16.79 20.41 44.15
C ALA A 848 -15.37 20.15 43.62
N THR A 849 -14.99 18.89 43.36
CA THR A 849 -13.68 18.53 42.84
C THR A 849 -13.84 18.02 41.40
N PRO A 850 -13.51 18.83 40.38
CA PRO A 850 -13.41 18.33 39.01
C PRO A 850 -12.41 17.16 38.94
N PRO A 851 -12.51 16.28 37.93
CA PRO A 851 -11.50 15.25 37.72
C PRO A 851 -10.11 15.92 37.66
N ARG A 852 -9.05 15.24 38.11
CA ARG A 852 -7.68 15.75 38.01
C ARG A 852 -7.46 16.23 36.56
N ASP A 853 -7.00 17.46 36.39
CA ASP A 853 -6.68 18.01 35.07
C ASP A 853 -5.49 17.22 34.51
N PHE A 854 -5.83 16.24 33.69
CA PHE A 854 -4.88 15.32 33.10
C PHE A 854 -4.97 15.49 31.59
N GLU A 855 -3.82 15.79 31.02
CA GLU A 855 -3.64 16.03 29.59
C GLU A 855 -3.19 14.75 28.90
N ILE A 856 -3.93 14.38 27.85
CA ILE A 856 -3.61 13.30 26.94
C ILE A 856 -2.98 13.94 25.71
N ALA A 857 -1.74 13.58 25.41
CA ALA A 857 -1.03 14.06 24.23
C ALA A 857 -1.79 13.64 22.96
N SER A 858 -1.90 14.57 22.01
CA SER A 858 -2.57 14.34 20.74
C SER A 858 -1.87 13.27 19.89
N GLY A 859 -2.66 12.57 19.07
CA GLY A 859 -2.15 11.57 18.14
C GLY A 859 -1.84 10.19 18.73
N GLY A 860 -1.97 10.03 20.06
CA GLY A 860 -1.83 8.73 20.72
C GLY A 860 -3.15 7.92 20.75
N PRO A 861 -3.08 6.59 20.96
CA PRO A 861 -4.23 5.71 21.19
C PRO A 861 -5.28 6.24 22.18
N LEU A 862 -4.83 6.77 23.31
CA LEU A 862 -5.71 7.32 24.35
C LEU A 862 -6.46 8.58 23.88
N ASP A 863 -5.86 9.37 23.01
CA ASP A 863 -6.50 10.58 22.48
C ASP A 863 -7.66 10.21 21.56
N ILE A 864 -7.47 9.22 20.67
CA ILE A 864 -8.52 8.68 19.81
C ILE A 864 -9.72 8.21 20.64
N TRP A 865 -9.47 7.42 21.69
CA TRP A 865 -10.53 6.92 22.57
C TRP A 865 -11.23 8.03 23.34
N ALA A 866 -10.48 8.98 23.91
CA ALA A 866 -11.04 10.10 24.66
C ALA A 866 -11.96 10.96 23.79
N ARG A 867 -11.53 11.24 22.55
CA ARG A 867 -12.31 11.98 21.56
C ARG A 867 -13.57 11.23 21.17
N GLU A 868 -13.49 9.92 20.90
CA GLU A 868 -14.66 9.11 20.56
C GLU A 868 -15.70 9.08 21.71
N ILE A 869 -15.23 8.88 22.95
CA ILE A 869 -16.09 8.87 24.15
C ILE A 869 -16.78 10.22 24.34
N SER A 870 -16.04 11.32 24.17
CA SER A 870 -16.58 12.69 24.23
C SER A 870 -17.64 12.89 23.14
N PHE A 871 -17.31 12.52 21.89
CA PHE A 871 -18.17 12.68 20.74
C PHE A 871 -19.50 11.94 20.90
N ARG A 872 -19.49 10.71 21.45
CA ARG A 872 -20.69 9.89 21.70
C ARG A 872 -21.53 10.35 22.88
N ASP A 873 -20.97 11.20 23.74
CA ASP A 873 -21.53 11.52 25.06
C ASP A 873 -21.89 10.23 25.84
N ASP A 874 -20.92 9.31 25.99
CA ASP A 874 -21.09 8.00 26.64
C ASP A 874 -20.65 8.03 28.12
N PRO A 875 -21.57 8.23 29.08
CA PRO A 875 -21.21 8.48 30.48
C PRO A 875 -20.56 7.28 31.16
N LEU A 876 -20.89 6.05 30.72
CA LEU A 876 -20.33 4.84 31.32
C LEU A 876 -18.86 4.68 30.92
N LEU A 877 -18.57 4.82 29.62
CA LEU A 877 -17.20 4.76 29.12
C LEU A 877 -16.36 5.90 29.69
N ALA A 878 -16.89 7.12 29.73
CA ALA A 878 -16.21 8.26 30.35
C ALA A 878 -15.87 8.00 31.83
N GLN A 879 -16.79 7.40 32.59
CA GLN A 879 -16.54 7.07 34.00
C GLN A 879 -15.43 6.02 34.14
N LEU A 880 -15.39 4.98 33.31
CA LEU A 880 -14.31 4.00 33.32
C LEU A 880 -12.97 4.65 32.94
N PHE A 881 -12.98 5.43 31.87
CA PHE A 881 -11.80 6.08 31.29
C PHE A 881 -11.14 7.05 32.28
N VAL A 882 -11.92 7.95 32.89
CA VAL A 882 -11.43 8.93 33.87
C VAL A 882 -10.86 8.27 35.12
N ASN A 883 -11.48 7.18 35.59
CA ASN A 883 -11.06 6.53 36.83
C ASN A 883 -9.82 5.62 36.65
N LEU A 884 -9.61 5.04 35.47
CA LEU A 884 -8.65 3.94 35.29
C LEU A 884 -7.39 4.34 34.52
N ILE A 885 -7.44 5.32 33.62
CA ILE A 885 -6.26 5.78 32.88
C ILE A 885 -5.11 6.25 33.77
N PRO A 886 -5.36 7.02 34.84
CA PRO A 886 -4.28 7.41 35.75
C PRO A 886 -3.52 6.22 36.34
N TYR A 887 -4.18 5.06 36.50
CA TYR A 887 -3.57 3.82 36.97
C TYR A 887 -2.88 3.04 35.85
N ALA A 888 -3.48 2.94 34.66
CA ALA A 888 -2.91 2.22 33.51
C ALA A 888 -1.51 2.70 33.13
N ARG A 889 -1.28 4.02 33.09
CA ARG A 889 0.03 4.61 32.76
C ARG A 889 1.12 4.35 33.82
N HIS A 890 0.73 4.01 35.06
CA HIS A 890 1.69 3.62 36.10
C HIS A 890 2.14 2.15 35.96
N VAL A 891 1.33 1.31 35.29
CA VAL A 891 1.60 -0.12 35.11
C VAL A 891 2.32 -0.39 33.79
N GLU A 892 1.95 0.33 32.73
CA GLU A 892 2.54 0.16 31.41
C GLU A 892 2.81 1.52 30.75
N PRO A 893 4.07 1.82 30.36
CA PRO A 893 4.44 3.14 29.84
C PRO A 893 4.00 3.36 28.38
N VAL A 894 3.63 2.30 27.65
CA VAL A 894 3.19 2.35 26.25
C VAL A 894 1.91 1.53 26.12
N LEU A 895 0.79 2.20 25.85
CA LEU A 895 -0.49 1.55 25.56
C LEU A 895 -0.64 1.54 24.04
N ASP A 896 -0.65 0.35 23.44
CA ASP A 896 -0.83 0.19 21.99
C ASP A 896 -2.32 -0.05 21.69
N ALA A 897 -2.93 0.71 20.77
CA ALA A 897 -4.34 0.52 20.42
C ALA A 897 -4.48 -0.55 19.34
N GLY A 898 -5.35 -1.51 19.58
CA GLY A 898 -5.89 -2.37 18.54
C GLY A 898 -6.97 -1.64 17.73
N ALA A 899 -7.13 -2.01 16.46
CA ALA A 899 -8.10 -1.40 15.56
C ALA A 899 -9.58 -1.76 15.84
N VAL A 900 -9.90 -2.42 16.97
CA VAL A 900 -11.13 -3.22 17.09
C VAL A 900 -12.16 -2.66 18.07
N SER A 901 -11.78 -2.09 19.22
CA SER A 901 -12.70 -1.39 20.15
C SER A 901 -11.97 -0.80 21.37
N PRO A 902 -12.25 0.45 21.79
CA PRO A 902 -11.72 1.02 23.03
C PRO A 902 -12.04 0.19 24.27
N VAL A 903 -13.13 -0.59 24.25
CA VAL A 903 -13.54 -1.45 25.37
C VAL A 903 -12.79 -2.78 25.36
N ALA A 904 -12.49 -3.33 24.18
CA ALA A 904 -11.80 -4.62 24.05
C ALA A 904 -10.33 -4.47 24.48
N ASP A 905 -9.65 -3.44 24.00
CA ASP A 905 -8.25 -3.16 24.32
C ASP A 905 -8.11 -2.77 25.81
N PHE A 906 -9.10 -2.05 26.34
CA PHE A 906 -9.14 -1.70 27.75
C PHE A 906 -9.41 -2.91 28.67
N LEU A 907 -10.24 -3.86 28.24
CA LEU A 907 -10.42 -5.14 28.92
C LEU A 907 -9.15 -6.01 28.80
N GLU A 908 -8.49 -6.01 27.65
CA GLU A 908 -7.21 -6.69 27.46
C GLU A 908 -6.14 -6.13 28.40
N LEU A 909 -6.10 -4.81 28.59
CA LEU A 909 -5.21 -4.17 29.55
C LEU A 909 -5.51 -4.54 31.01
N LEU A 910 -6.80 -4.62 31.38
CA LEU A 910 -7.24 -5.00 32.72
C LEU A 910 -7.07 -6.51 33.01
N LEU A 911 -7.15 -7.33 31.96
CA LEU A 911 -7.06 -8.79 32.02
C LEU A 911 -5.65 -9.31 31.69
N ALA A 912 -4.74 -8.45 31.22
CA ALA A 912 -3.35 -8.79 30.99
C ALA A 912 -2.76 -9.25 32.33
N PRO A 913 -2.25 -10.49 32.41
CA PRO A 913 -1.62 -10.97 33.63
C PRO A 913 -0.42 -10.07 33.90
N SER A 914 -0.52 -9.32 34.99
CA SER A 914 0.53 -8.46 35.53
C SER A 914 1.89 -9.13 35.34
N GLN A 915 2.76 -8.52 34.53
CA GLN A 915 4.14 -8.98 34.38
C GLN A 915 4.87 -8.85 35.72
N GLU A 916 4.75 -9.91 36.52
CA GLU A 916 5.73 -10.29 37.53
C GLU A 916 7.09 -10.40 36.83
N ARG A 917 7.90 -9.32 36.90
CA ARG A 917 9.40 -9.34 37.00
C ARG A 917 10.13 -8.01 36.81
N LYS A 918 9.51 -6.82 36.85
CA LYS A 918 10.27 -5.55 36.89
C LYS A 918 10.33 -4.85 38.27
N ALA A 919 9.58 -5.32 39.27
CA ALA A 919 9.58 -4.70 40.60
C ALA A 919 10.58 -5.33 41.61
N GLN A 920 11.24 -6.45 41.28
CA GLN A 920 12.26 -7.05 42.16
C GLN A 920 13.71 -6.55 41.89
N ASP A 921 13.99 -5.97 40.71
CA ASP A 921 15.33 -5.46 40.39
C ASP A 921 15.55 -3.97 40.71
N GLN A 922 14.49 -3.21 41.02
CA GLN A 922 14.63 -1.80 41.45
C GLN A 922 14.69 -1.60 42.98
N ALA A 923 14.49 -2.65 43.77
CA ALA A 923 14.67 -2.61 45.22
C ALA A 923 16.12 -2.89 45.68
N GLY A 924 17.06 -3.01 44.73
CA GLY A 924 18.41 -3.51 44.95
C GLY A 924 19.56 -2.55 44.60
N ALA A 925 19.40 -1.23 44.64
CA ALA A 925 20.54 -0.29 44.60
C ALA A 925 20.16 1.15 44.99
N GLY A 926 20.56 1.59 46.20
CA GLY A 926 20.55 3.02 46.57
C GLY A 926 20.25 3.29 48.05
N ALA A 927 21.29 3.34 48.87
CA ALA A 927 21.24 3.41 50.32
C ALA A 927 21.28 4.85 50.90
N VAL A 928 20.51 5.08 51.97
CA VAL A 928 20.88 5.76 53.25
C VAL A 928 21.10 7.29 53.29
N SER A 929 20.18 7.99 53.97
CA SER A 929 20.35 8.93 55.14
C SER A 929 19.15 9.89 55.18
N ASP A 930 18.24 9.84 56.16
CA ASP A 930 18.41 10.52 57.45
C ASP A 930 17.51 9.94 58.56
N LEU A 931 18.03 10.02 59.78
CA LEU A 931 17.60 9.39 61.01
C LEU A 931 16.80 10.34 61.94
N GLN A 932 15.95 9.73 62.77
CA GLN A 932 15.62 10.07 64.19
C GLN A 932 14.51 11.12 64.52
N ARG A 933 13.37 10.67 65.08
CA ARG A 933 13.12 10.43 66.54
C ARG A 933 11.68 9.90 66.81
N ALA A 934 11.60 8.96 67.76
CA ALA A 934 10.44 8.29 68.37
C ALA A 934 9.65 9.23 69.36
N PRO A 935 8.55 8.85 70.07
CA PRO A 935 8.09 7.48 70.38
C PRO A 935 6.56 7.15 70.41
N VAL A 936 6.34 5.82 70.38
CA VAL A 936 5.21 4.91 70.77
C VAL A 936 4.79 5.10 72.27
N PRO A 937 3.69 4.57 72.91
CA PRO A 937 2.69 3.46 72.62
C PRO A 937 1.21 3.77 73.10
N PRO A 938 0.30 2.80 73.46
CA PRO A 938 -0.20 1.57 72.79
C PRO A 938 -1.76 1.39 72.89
N GLY A 939 -2.32 0.31 72.31
CA GLY A 939 -3.40 -0.46 72.98
C GLY A 939 -4.54 -1.05 72.12
N ASP A 940 -4.49 -2.38 71.94
CA ASP A 940 -5.58 -3.40 72.05
C ASP A 940 -6.85 -3.39 71.16
N VAL A 941 -7.53 -4.51 70.79
CA VAL A 941 -7.31 -5.97 70.65
C VAL A 941 -8.69 -6.58 70.20
N ALA A 942 -8.67 -7.74 69.50
CA ALA A 942 -9.72 -8.78 69.40
C ALA A 942 -10.98 -8.58 68.52
N ARG A 943 -11.67 -9.62 67.99
CA ARG A 943 -11.42 -11.02 67.56
C ARG A 943 -12.76 -11.60 67.02
N ASP A 944 -12.67 -12.67 66.21
CA ASP A 944 -13.67 -13.73 65.91
C ASP A 944 -14.92 -13.37 65.06
N GLY A 945 -15.46 -14.20 64.13
CA GLY A 945 -15.14 -15.55 63.66
C GLY A 945 -16.41 -16.36 63.28
N GLN A 946 -16.66 -16.57 61.96
CA GLN A 946 -17.31 -17.73 61.25
C GLN A 946 -18.74 -18.23 61.65
N PRO A 947 -19.41 -19.21 60.94
CA PRO A 947 -19.10 -19.98 59.70
C PRO A 947 -20.25 -20.13 58.64
N GLU A 948 -19.91 -20.77 57.51
CA GLU A 948 -20.70 -21.30 56.35
C GLU A 948 -21.65 -22.49 56.69
N PRO A 949 -22.63 -22.89 55.81
CA PRO A 949 -22.38 -24.01 54.85
C PRO A 949 -23.21 -24.09 53.53
N ALA A 950 -22.53 -24.62 52.48
CA ALA A 950 -22.87 -25.59 51.39
C ALA A 950 -24.28 -25.79 50.72
N PRO A 951 -24.33 -26.29 49.44
CA PRO A 951 -25.50 -26.36 48.54
C PRO A 951 -26.09 -27.78 48.30
N PRO A 952 -27.19 -27.94 47.53
CA PRO A 952 -27.18 -28.62 46.20
C PRO A 952 -28.22 -28.01 45.23
N GLY A 953 -28.40 -28.32 43.93
CA GLY A 953 -27.91 -29.28 42.93
C GLY A 953 -28.95 -29.32 41.77
N VAL A 954 -28.47 -29.25 40.51
CA VAL A 954 -28.89 -29.90 39.22
C VAL A 954 -30.38 -30.24 39.00
N PRO A 955 -30.96 -30.11 37.77
CA PRO A 955 -30.33 -30.12 36.44
C PRO A 955 -30.28 -28.81 35.67
#